data_AF-M1W1H8-F1
#
_entry.id   AF-M1W1H8-F1
#
_cell.length_a   1.000
_cell.length_b   1.000
_cell.length_c   1.000
_cell.angle_alpha   90.00
_cell.angle_beta   90.00
_cell.angle_gamma   90.00
#
_symmetry.space_group_name_H-M   'P 1'
#
loop_
_entity.id
_entity.type
_entity.pdbx_description
1 polymer ?
#
loop_
_entity_poly.entity_id
_entity_poly.type
_entity_poly.pdbx_seq_one_letter_code
_entity_poly.pdbx_strand_id
1 'polypeptide(L)'
;MRKPPFRRSPSLEDRRWGPDRPDRRHDIYPIHSDGPRSNDDVYRGGDFRDYRRFDDDQRSPIPTGPRSLQPLSRTMSHDRSRRPPSPPPTKMHQAGPARSNPARDSELKDLAELLCDKMWWRVQCEHEKKREKKLAADRERCPPGNTETAHYSEVLQTQIEQCQKARKMFADRMNMAEDKFIAGIARLVEGYAPGMLPPSGLARSGVRDEEFDARLDNLRKALETSVKQRIQENREIKKVAASTSANLSTTSAGQVKLQKETDELRKSLQSEKQRNDSLEKKLQDMEQRLNSMSEQQDKLAQDTAANNLSGKNKAEDSHKVSQLMQKLDNISVNTITRRELKIALEDFDDAVAPSQDDASPTDGPEDQSLPNGNKTRQYLHNLSSALEEIKSSLDWQNGSEPPRCIADLQAQVNSCTDLIQSTSKQSEAISESLKALEATICALQSARQQTKSQPLLHPLPQRPPQPTSASTSTSTSTTTAHISPTAPQQSFTAGHVVTQQDLDDQLQKLSTDLTEASRKRIKRRLLDVAETFGGFADEERDHRKELANKTDLAINQADLAFEKAGLAFNKAESLGRGLEEFRVYVHDAVRRHNELETMLQQHNESLGSFSNRLQALAGEHDRNQEEVALQLRVMNAWQSNFTTKPLYKDIVEHITRTLPNGVIKQVAVLNSRLGELERQVKGGDESVKRRRVQ
;
A
#
# COMPACT_ATOMS: atom_id res chain seq x y z
N MET A 1 18.87 -66.27 30.59
CA MET A 1 18.49 -64.86 30.37
C MET A 1 19.48 -64.24 29.41
N ARG A 2 19.11 -64.12 28.13
CA ARG A 2 20.00 -63.73 27.02
C ARG A 2 19.56 -62.38 26.46
N LYS A 3 20.53 -61.47 26.32
CA LYS A 3 20.39 -60.13 25.72
C LYS A 3 19.95 -60.23 24.25
N PRO A 4 19.08 -59.35 23.74
CA PRO A 4 18.75 -59.29 22.33
C PRO A 4 19.84 -58.53 21.53
N PRO A 5 20.14 -58.93 20.29
CA PRO A 5 21.16 -58.28 19.46
C PRO A 5 20.61 -57.16 18.58
N PHE A 6 21.51 -56.21 18.29
CA PHE A 6 21.43 -55.16 17.29
C PHE A 6 20.90 -55.64 15.94
N ARG A 7 19.92 -54.94 15.37
CA ARG A 7 19.57 -55.04 13.94
C ARG A 7 20.15 -53.85 13.17
N ARG A 8 20.97 -54.21 12.18
CA ARG A 8 21.48 -53.35 11.10
C ARG A 8 20.35 -53.01 10.11
N SER A 9 20.45 -51.82 9.53
CA SER A 9 19.69 -51.34 8.37
C SER A 9 19.94 -52.20 7.12
N PRO A 10 18.95 -52.41 6.24
CA PRO A 10 19.17 -52.87 4.88
C PRO A 10 19.20 -51.71 3.88
N SER A 11 20.09 -51.89 2.91
CA SER A 11 20.42 -51.07 1.76
C SER A 11 19.38 -51.09 0.64
N LEU A 12 19.53 -50.11 -0.26
CA LEU A 12 19.03 -50.10 -1.64
C LEU A 12 19.32 -51.43 -2.35
N GLU A 13 18.30 -52.00 -3.00
CA GLU A 13 18.29 -52.45 -4.40
C GLU A 13 16.98 -53.19 -4.72
N ASP A 14 16.60 -53.15 -6.00
CA ASP A 14 15.52 -53.88 -6.67
C ASP A 14 14.04 -53.47 -6.45
N ARG A 15 13.50 -52.76 -7.45
CA ARG A 15 12.32 -53.24 -8.20
C ARG A 15 12.34 -52.75 -9.65
N ARG A 16 12.07 -53.70 -10.53
CA ARG A 16 12.39 -53.80 -11.96
C ARG A 16 11.07 -54.19 -12.68
N TRP A 17 10.82 -53.62 -13.88
CA TRP A 17 9.83 -54.00 -14.92
C TRP A 17 8.33 -53.83 -14.56
N GLY A 18 7.38 -53.28 -15.33
CA GLY A 18 7.09 -52.83 -16.71
C GLY A 18 5.52 -52.82 -16.83
N PRO A 19 4.81 -52.64 -17.98
CA PRO A 19 5.12 -52.05 -19.30
C PRO A 19 3.98 -51.12 -19.84
N ASP A 20 4.05 -50.79 -21.14
CA ASP A 20 2.98 -50.34 -22.07
C ASP A 20 2.58 -48.86 -22.17
N ARG A 21 3.29 -48.14 -23.05
CA ARG A 21 2.77 -46.97 -23.78
C ARG A 21 2.33 -47.42 -25.19
N PRO A 22 1.14 -47.04 -25.67
CA PRO A 22 0.80 -47.26 -27.07
C PRO A 22 1.40 -46.19 -27.98
N ASP A 23 1.84 -46.68 -29.14
CA ASP A 23 2.36 -46.00 -30.32
C ASP A 23 1.58 -44.74 -30.74
N ARG A 24 2.32 -43.64 -30.97
CA ARG A 24 1.89 -42.58 -31.90
C ARG A 24 2.47 -42.90 -33.27
N ARG A 25 1.60 -43.42 -34.16
CA ARG A 25 1.89 -43.57 -35.58
C ARG A 25 1.94 -42.21 -36.28
N HIS A 26 2.94 -42.08 -37.14
CA HIS A 26 3.00 -41.10 -38.22
C HIS A 26 1.90 -41.37 -39.27
N ASP A 27 1.31 -40.32 -39.84
CA ASP A 27 1.40 -40.01 -41.29
C ASP A 27 0.23 -39.16 -41.83
N ILE A 28 0.57 -38.39 -42.87
CA ILE A 28 -0.25 -37.83 -43.96
C ILE A 28 -0.86 -36.43 -43.75
N TYR A 29 -0.14 -35.43 -44.28
CA TYR A 29 -0.71 -34.22 -44.88
C TYR A 29 -1.56 -34.53 -46.11
N PRO A 30 -2.64 -33.76 -46.36
CA PRO A 30 -3.11 -33.52 -47.72
C PRO A 30 -2.79 -32.09 -48.17
N ILE A 31 -2.28 -32.03 -49.39
CA ILE A 31 -1.95 -30.87 -50.21
C ILE A 31 -3.12 -30.61 -51.20
N HIS A 32 -3.39 -29.32 -51.49
CA HIS A 32 -4.25 -28.72 -52.55
C HIS A 32 -5.79 -28.90 -52.38
N SER A 33 -6.68 -27.94 -52.67
CA SER A 33 -6.73 -27.03 -53.84
C SER A 33 -7.66 -25.80 -53.65
N ASP A 34 -7.27 -24.69 -54.28
CA ASP A 34 -8.06 -23.73 -55.10
C ASP A 34 -9.19 -22.83 -54.56
N GLY A 35 -8.89 -21.52 -54.54
CA GLY A 35 -9.69 -20.46 -55.20
C GLY A 35 -10.26 -19.32 -54.31
N PRO A 36 -10.53 -18.11 -54.84
CA PRO A 36 -9.83 -17.37 -55.89
C PRO A 36 -9.40 -15.94 -55.47
N ARG A 37 -8.61 -15.35 -56.36
CA ARG A 37 -8.08 -13.98 -56.39
C ARG A 37 -9.16 -12.90 -56.23
N SER A 38 -8.87 -11.87 -55.45
CA SER A 38 -9.23 -10.49 -55.77
C SER A 38 -8.00 -9.61 -55.61
N ASN A 39 -7.53 -9.08 -56.74
CA ASN A 39 -6.68 -7.91 -56.80
C ASN A 39 -7.51 -6.72 -56.30
N ASP A 40 -6.94 -5.85 -55.47
CA ASP A 40 -6.59 -4.51 -55.95
C ASP A 40 -5.64 -3.82 -54.97
N ASP A 41 -4.62 -3.23 -55.60
CA ASP A 41 -3.48 -2.51 -55.07
C ASP A 41 -3.84 -1.17 -54.39
N VAL A 42 -2.90 -0.64 -53.59
CA VAL A 42 -2.19 0.65 -53.80
C VAL A 42 -1.79 1.31 -52.46
N TYR A 43 -0.46 1.26 -52.18
CA TYR A 43 0.41 2.24 -51.49
C TYR A 43 0.11 2.61 -50.00
N ARG A 44 1.06 2.79 -49.08
CA ARG A 44 2.45 3.26 -49.18
C ARG A 44 3.18 2.96 -47.87
N GLY A 45 4.38 2.37 -47.93
CA GLY A 45 5.26 2.18 -46.79
C GLY A 45 5.86 3.50 -46.27
N GLY A 46 6.08 3.56 -44.96
CA GLY A 46 6.80 4.61 -44.27
C GLY A 46 7.82 4.02 -43.31
N ASP A 47 9.09 4.04 -43.73
CA ASP A 47 10.27 3.73 -42.92
C ASP A 47 10.37 4.65 -41.69
N PHE A 48 10.48 4.06 -40.50
CA PHE A 48 10.90 4.79 -39.30
C PHE A 48 12.42 4.68 -39.15
N ARG A 49 13.13 5.70 -39.65
CA ARG A 49 14.55 5.94 -39.37
C ARG A 49 14.75 6.72 -38.08
N ASP A 50 15.74 6.26 -37.34
CA ASP A 50 16.63 6.95 -36.40
C ASP A 50 16.56 8.49 -36.38
N TYR A 51 16.38 9.06 -35.18
CA TYR A 51 16.93 10.37 -34.86
C TYR A 51 17.83 10.36 -33.62
N ARG A 52 19.05 10.83 -33.91
CA ARG A 52 20.26 11.09 -33.11
C ARG A 52 20.01 12.09 -31.97
N ARG A 53 20.69 11.92 -30.82
CA ARG A 53 21.99 12.56 -30.46
C ARG A 53 22.03 14.05 -30.78
N PHE A 54 22.08 14.88 -29.74
CA PHE A 54 22.63 16.23 -29.78
C PHE A 54 23.70 16.34 -28.70
N ASP A 55 24.95 16.51 -29.15
CA ASP A 55 26.00 17.24 -28.43
C ASP A 55 26.26 18.52 -29.23
N ASP A 56 26.56 19.58 -28.47
CA ASP A 56 27.39 20.76 -28.74
C ASP A 56 27.78 21.08 -30.20
N ASP A 57 27.63 22.34 -30.60
CA ASP A 57 28.70 23.35 -30.44
C ASP A 57 28.50 24.58 -31.37
N GLN A 58 29.13 25.69 -30.99
CA GLN A 58 29.51 26.87 -31.81
C GLN A 58 28.46 27.96 -32.15
N ARG A 59 28.71 29.12 -31.51
CA ARG A 59 28.14 30.44 -31.77
C ARG A 59 28.82 31.16 -32.96
N SER A 60 28.04 32.06 -33.55
CA SER A 60 28.40 33.34 -34.23
C SER A 60 28.52 33.31 -35.78
N PRO A 61 28.38 34.46 -36.49
CA PRO A 61 28.04 35.82 -36.05
C PRO A 61 26.91 36.52 -36.84
N ILE A 62 26.48 37.63 -36.23
CA ILE A 62 25.58 38.71 -36.67
C ILE A 62 25.98 39.31 -38.04
N PRO A 63 25.00 39.82 -38.81
CA PRO A 63 25.19 41.09 -39.49
C PRO A 63 24.12 42.14 -39.15
N THR A 64 24.64 43.32 -38.85
CA THR A 64 24.03 44.64 -38.71
C THR A 64 23.33 45.13 -39.98
N GLY A 65 22.22 45.88 -39.83
CA GLY A 65 21.84 46.91 -40.82
C GLY A 65 20.35 47.25 -40.89
N PRO A 66 19.97 48.50 -41.25
CA PRO A 66 19.05 49.29 -40.43
C PRO A 66 17.82 49.87 -41.16
N ARG A 67 17.00 50.62 -40.40
CA ARG A 67 15.95 51.58 -40.80
C ARG A 67 14.62 51.00 -41.29
N SER A 68 13.54 51.31 -40.56
CA SER A 68 12.50 52.21 -41.09
C SER A 68 11.61 52.76 -39.98
N LEU A 69 10.91 53.83 -40.33
CA LEU A 69 10.29 54.85 -39.50
C LEU A 69 8.92 54.40 -38.93
N GLN A 70 8.63 54.95 -37.74
CA GLN A 70 7.32 55.28 -37.16
C GLN A 70 6.30 55.92 -38.15
N PRO A 71 5.06 56.32 -37.75
CA PRO A 71 4.11 55.86 -36.71
C PRO A 71 2.62 55.91 -37.21
N LEU A 72 1.64 55.95 -36.27
CA LEU A 72 0.19 56.30 -36.37
C LEU A 72 -0.73 55.07 -36.55
N SER A 73 -1.83 54.84 -35.81
CA SER A 73 -2.76 55.68 -35.04
C SER A 73 -3.58 54.77 -34.09
N ARG A 74 -3.74 55.12 -32.80
CA ARG A 74 -4.87 55.90 -32.25
C ARG A 74 -6.10 55.03 -31.90
N THR A 75 -6.17 54.58 -30.64
CA THR A 75 -7.42 54.21 -29.98
C THR A 75 -7.79 55.29 -28.96
N MET A 76 -8.96 55.89 -29.18
CA MET A 76 -9.64 56.81 -28.28
C MET A 76 -10.30 56.02 -27.16
N SER A 77 -10.13 56.41 -25.90
CA SER A 77 -11.10 56.16 -24.82
C SER A 77 -10.83 57.10 -23.64
N HIS A 78 -11.82 57.95 -23.37
CA HIS A 78 -11.97 58.90 -22.26
C HIS A 78 -11.64 58.29 -20.88
N ASP A 79 -10.85 58.91 -20.02
CA ASP A 79 -11.05 60.15 -19.23
C ASP A 79 -11.99 60.02 -18.02
N ARG A 80 -11.43 60.44 -16.87
CA ARG A 80 -12.00 60.83 -15.56
C ARG A 80 -12.64 59.79 -14.63
N SER A 81 -11.89 59.48 -13.57
CA SER A 81 -12.35 59.87 -12.22
C SER A 81 -11.17 60.26 -11.31
N ARG A 82 -11.20 61.52 -10.86
CA ARG A 82 -10.22 62.17 -9.98
C ARG A 82 -10.52 61.80 -8.51
N ARG A 83 -9.48 61.50 -7.73
CA ARG A 83 -9.48 61.66 -6.25
C ARG A 83 -8.30 62.55 -5.82
N PRO A 84 -8.47 63.37 -4.76
CA PRO A 84 -7.51 64.41 -4.36
C PRO A 84 -6.33 63.88 -3.53
N PRO A 85 -5.22 64.65 -3.44
CA PRO A 85 -4.00 64.23 -2.76
C PRO A 85 -4.07 64.44 -1.24
N SER A 86 -3.67 63.44 -0.48
CA SER A 86 -3.46 63.49 0.97
C SER A 86 -2.02 63.96 1.33
N PRO A 87 -1.83 64.60 2.50
CA PRO A 87 -0.57 65.22 2.92
C PRO A 87 0.53 64.22 3.31
N PRO A 88 1.82 64.65 3.33
CA PRO A 88 2.96 63.73 3.44
C PRO A 88 3.09 63.16 4.86
N PRO A 89 3.27 61.84 5.02
CA PRO A 89 3.53 61.26 6.32
C PRO A 89 4.99 61.44 6.74
N THR A 90 5.11 61.82 8.01
CA THR A 90 6.29 61.96 8.83
C THR A 90 7.22 60.74 8.72
N LYS A 91 8.51 60.99 8.50
CA LYS A 91 9.58 59.98 8.45
C LYS A 91 9.70 59.26 9.80
N MET A 92 9.00 58.15 9.96
CA MET A 92 9.43 57.10 10.89
C MET A 92 10.54 56.30 10.22
N HIS A 93 11.66 56.11 10.91
CA HIS A 93 12.72 55.19 10.51
C HIS A 93 12.16 53.76 10.43
N GLN A 94 11.63 53.37 9.26
CA GLN A 94 11.48 51.98 8.90
C GLN A 94 12.88 51.39 8.75
N ALA A 95 13.22 50.47 9.65
CA ALA A 95 14.33 49.56 9.44
C ALA A 95 14.12 48.90 8.07
N GLY A 96 14.98 49.24 7.11
CA GLY A 96 14.91 48.69 5.77
C GLY A 96 14.95 47.15 5.82
N PRO A 97 14.27 46.46 4.89
CA PRO A 97 14.26 45.00 4.85
C PRO A 97 15.70 44.49 4.85
N ALA A 98 16.00 43.60 5.79
CA ALA A 98 17.30 42.97 5.93
C ALA A 98 17.72 42.46 4.54
N ARG A 99 18.77 43.05 3.97
CA ARG A 99 19.32 42.64 2.68
C ARG A 99 19.66 41.16 2.80
N SER A 100 18.91 40.29 2.10
CA SER A 100 19.25 38.87 2.00
C SER A 100 20.67 38.79 1.43
N ASN A 101 21.52 37.99 2.06
CA ASN A 101 22.88 37.83 1.62
C ASN A 101 22.85 36.88 0.40
N PRO A 102 23.09 37.35 -0.84
CA PRO A 102 22.90 36.54 -2.04
C PRO A 102 23.76 35.27 -2.06
N ALA A 103 24.87 35.25 -1.31
CA ALA A 103 25.70 34.06 -1.13
C ALA A 103 25.00 32.93 -0.35
N ARG A 104 24.13 33.29 0.62
CA ARG A 104 23.35 32.29 1.38
C ARG A 104 22.26 31.67 0.53
N ASP A 105 21.63 32.50 -0.29
CA ASP A 105 20.57 32.04 -1.19
C ASP A 105 21.14 31.05 -2.23
N SER A 106 22.39 31.25 -2.69
CA SER A 106 23.08 30.26 -3.54
C SER A 106 23.42 28.96 -2.80
N GLU A 107 23.91 29.01 -1.56
CA GLU A 107 24.22 27.80 -0.78
C GLU A 107 22.98 26.97 -0.46
N LEU A 108 21.87 27.63 -0.12
CA LEU A 108 20.57 27.00 0.09
C LEU A 108 20.04 26.35 -1.18
N LYS A 109 20.24 27.00 -2.34
CA LYS A 109 19.87 26.44 -3.64
C LYS A 109 20.70 25.20 -3.97
N ASP A 110 22.01 25.24 -3.77
CA ASP A 110 22.90 24.08 -3.98
C ASP A 110 22.49 22.91 -3.06
N LEU A 111 22.12 23.20 -1.82
CA LEU A 111 21.65 22.19 -0.87
C LEU A 111 20.31 21.57 -1.29
N ALA A 112 19.40 22.38 -1.83
CA ALA A 112 18.14 21.90 -2.38
C ALA A 112 18.35 21.01 -3.62
N GLU A 113 19.29 21.38 -4.51
CA GLU A 113 19.66 20.55 -5.66
C GLU A 113 20.25 19.19 -5.22
N LEU A 114 21.13 19.17 -4.22
CA LEU A 114 21.67 17.93 -3.65
C LEU A 114 20.57 17.03 -3.01
N LEU A 115 19.56 17.63 -2.39
CA LEU A 115 18.41 16.90 -1.85
C LEU A 115 17.58 16.25 -2.97
N CYS A 116 17.31 17.00 -4.04
CA CYS A 116 16.62 16.50 -5.22
C CYS A 116 17.38 15.34 -5.87
N ASP A 117 18.71 15.47 -6.02
CA ASP A 117 19.58 14.41 -6.53
C ASP A 117 19.48 13.15 -5.66
N LYS A 118 19.58 13.29 -4.33
CA LYS A 118 19.44 12.17 -3.38
C LYS A 118 18.08 11.48 -3.54
N MET A 119 17.00 12.25 -3.64
CA MET A 119 15.66 11.70 -3.85
C MET A 119 15.54 10.96 -5.19
N TRP A 120 16.11 11.50 -6.25
CA TRP A 120 16.08 10.89 -7.57
C TRP A 120 16.80 9.53 -7.58
N TRP A 121 18.01 9.43 -7.02
CA TRP A 121 18.73 8.15 -6.92
C TRP A 121 17.97 7.12 -6.07
N ARG A 122 17.27 7.55 -5.02
CA ARG A 122 16.40 6.68 -4.22
C ARG A 122 15.25 6.11 -5.04
N VAL A 123 14.61 6.92 -5.87
CA VAL A 123 13.54 6.47 -6.77
C VAL A 123 14.07 5.45 -7.79
N GLN A 124 15.25 5.68 -8.37
CA GLN A 124 15.88 4.73 -9.30
C GLN A 124 16.23 3.40 -8.63
N CYS A 125 16.77 3.43 -7.40
CA CYS A 125 17.01 2.22 -6.59
C CYS A 125 15.74 1.39 -6.39
N GLU A 126 14.63 2.03 -6.03
CA GLU A 126 13.34 1.34 -5.82
C GLU A 126 12.74 0.83 -7.14
N HIS A 127 12.93 1.55 -8.25
CA HIS A 127 12.52 1.08 -9.58
C HIS A 127 13.24 -0.22 -9.97
N GLU A 128 14.57 -0.27 -9.86
CA GLU A 128 15.34 -1.48 -10.17
C GLU A 128 15.01 -2.64 -9.24
N LYS A 129 14.74 -2.35 -7.96
CA LYS A 129 14.28 -3.37 -7.00
C LYS A 129 12.92 -3.96 -7.38
N LYS A 130 11.98 -3.15 -7.88
CA LYS A 130 10.69 -3.64 -8.39
C LYS A 130 10.88 -4.48 -9.65
N ARG A 131 11.75 -4.05 -10.56
CA ARG A 131 12.11 -4.78 -11.79
C ARG A 131 12.74 -6.13 -11.47
N GLU A 132 13.70 -6.18 -10.55
CA GLU A 132 14.34 -7.40 -10.04
C GLU A 132 13.30 -8.39 -9.50
N LYS A 133 12.37 -7.92 -8.65
CA LYS A 133 11.29 -8.76 -8.11
C LYS A 133 10.39 -9.34 -9.22
N LYS A 134 10.05 -8.54 -10.23
CA LYS A 134 9.24 -9.00 -11.37
C LYS A 134 9.96 -10.10 -12.15
N LEU A 135 11.24 -9.89 -12.48
CA LEU A 135 12.05 -10.88 -13.19
C LEU A 135 12.27 -12.15 -12.36
N ALA A 136 12.43 -12.03 -11.04
CA ALA A 136 12.51 -13.17 -10.14
C ALA A 136 11.21 -14.00 -10.14
N ALA A 137 10.05 -13.34 -10.08
CA ALA A 137 8.75 -14.02 -10.18
C ALA A 137 8.55 -14.68 -11.56
N ASP A 138 8.97 -14.03 -12.65
CA ASP A 138 8.92 -14.62 -13.99
C ASP A 138 9.87 -15.83 -14.11
N ARG A 139 11.03 -15.80 -13.43
CA ARG A 139 11.96 -16.93 -13.37
C ARG A 139 11.37 -18.10 -12.58
N GLU A 140 10.68 -17.85 -11.49
CA GLU A 140 9.99 -18.89 -10.70
C GLU A 140 8.83 -19.56 -11.46
N ARG A 141 8.19 -18.83 -12.38
CA ARG A 141 7.15 -19.37 -13.27
C ARG A 141 7.71 -20.28 -14.38
N CYS A 142 9.02 -20.25 -14.62
CA CYS A 142 9.65 -21.12 -15.60
C CYS A 142 9.74 -22.55 -15.05
N PRO A 143 9.10 -23.55 -15.67
CA PRO A 143 9.10 -24.91 -15.16
C PRO A 143 10.52 -25.51 -15.16
N PRO A 144 11.02 -26.05 -14.04
CA PRO A 144 12.35 -26.65 -13.99
C PRO A 144 12.35 -27.95 -14.81
N GLY A 145 13.25 -28.03 -15.80
CA GLY A 145 13.55 -29.27 -16.53
C GLY A 145 13.08 -29.35 -17.99
N ASN A 146 12.41 -28.33 -18.53
CA ASN A 146 12.18 -28.27 -19.97
C ASN A 146 13.39 -27.64 -20.66
N THR A 147 14.09 -28.41 -21.50
CA THR A 147 15.31 -28.02 -22.22
C THR A 147 15.12 -26.79 -23.11
N GLU A 148 13.89 -26.57 -23.60
CA GLU A 148 13.55 -25.38 -24.39
C GLU A 148 13.43 -24.12 -23.52
N THR A 149 13.01 -24.26 -22.25
CA THR A 149 12.86 -23.14 -21.31
C THR A 149 14.13 -22.83 -20.51
N ALA A 150 15.12 -23.72 -20.52
CA ALA A 150 16.38 -23.54 -19.82
C ALA A 150 17.08 -22.24 -20.24
N HIS A 151 17.15 -21.96 -21.54
CA HIS A 151 17.71 -20.72 -22.08
C HIS A 151 16.97 -19.47 -21.59
N TYR A 152 15.64 -19.52 -21.49
CA TYR A 152 14.86 -18.38 -21.00
C TYR A 152 15.12 -18.11 -19.51
N SER A 153 15.25 -19.17 -18.69
CA SER A 153 15.57 -19.03 -17.27
C SER A 153 16.97 -18.43 -17.03
N GLU A 154 17.95 -18.75 -17.89
CA GLU A 154 19.30 -18.16 -17.86
C GLU A 154 19.29 -16.68 -18.27
N VAL A 155 18.49 -16.32 -19.28
CA VAL A 155 18.29 -14.92 -19.69
C VAL A 155 17.67 -14.12 -18.55
N LEU A 156 16.62 -14.63 -17.90
CA LEU A 156 16.00 -13.98 -16.75
C LEU A 156 16.99 -13.82 -15.59
N GLN A 157 17.79 -14.85 -15.31
CA GLN A 157 18.83 -14.77 -14.29
C GLN A 157 19.87 -13.69 -14.60
N THR A 158 20.33 -13.62 -15.85
CA THR A 158 21.25 -12.57 -16.30
C THR A 158 20.64 -11.17 -16.15
N GLN A 159 19.34 -11.01 -16.44
CA GLN A 159 18.65 -9.73 -16.25
C GLN A 159 18.46 -9.37 -14.78
N ILE A 160 18.21 -10.35 -13.90
CA ILE A 160 18.17 -10.14 -12.43
C ILE A 160 19.52 -9.63 -11.94
N GLU A 161 20.62 -10.25 -12.37
CA GLU A 161 21.98 -9.82 -12.01
C GLU A 161 22.30 -8.40 -12.52
N GLN A 162 21.83 -8.05 -13.72
CA GLN A 162 21.94 -6.69 -14.24
C GLN A 162 21.16 -5.67 -13.39
N CYS A 163 19.93 -6.00 -12.96
CA CYS A 163 19.14 -5.16 -12.06
C CYS A 163 19.85 -4.97 -10.70
N GLN A 164 20.42 -6.04 -10.15
CA GLN A 164 21.19 -5.99 -8.89
C GLN A 164 22.42 -5.09 -9.02
N LYS A 165 23.16 -5.19 -10.14
CA LYS A 165 24.31 -4.33 -10.44
C LYS A 165 23.90 -2.86 -10.59
N ALA A 166 22.81 -2.59 -11.30
CA ALA A 166 22.27 -1.23 -11.45
C ALA A 166 21.83 -0.65 -10.09
N ARG A 167 21.09 -1.43 -9.30
CA ARG A 167 20.69 -1.05 -7.93
C ARG A 167 21.89 -0.72 -7.04
N LYS A 168 22.95 -1.53 -7.11
CA LYS A 168 24.19 -1.25 -6.36
C LYS A 168 24.83 0.07 -6.80
N MET A 169 24.95 0.31 -8.11
CA MET A 169 25.45 1.60 -8.62
C MET A 169 24.60 2.79 -8.15
N PHE A 170 23.27 2.66 -8.15
CA PHE A 170 22.37 3.72 -7.70
C PHE A 170 22.49 3.95 -6.18
N ALA A 171 22.66 2.89 -5.39
CA ALA A 171 22.92 3.01 -3.96
C ALA A 171 24.25 3.72 -3.67
N ASP A 172 25.31 3.39 -4.41
CA ASP A 172 26.61 4.05 -4.28
C ASP A 172 26.51 5.55 -4.64
N ARG A 173 25.79 5.91 -5.72
CA ARG A 173 25.55 7.31 -6.10
C ARG A 173 24.67 8.06 -5.09
N MET A 174 23.68 7.38 -4.50
CA MET A 174 22.84 7.94 -3.43
C MET A 174 23.69 8.26 -2.19
N ASN A 175 24.57 7.36 -1.79
CA ASN A 175 25.48 7.58 -0.66
C ASN A 175 26.42 8.77 -0.94
N MET A 176 26.97 8.86 -2.16
CA MET A 176 27.79 10.02 -2.55
C MET A 176 26.99 11.34 -2.53
N ALA A 177 25.73 11.34 -2.96
CA ALA A 177 24.87 12.52 -2.89
C ALA A 177 24.55 12.89 -1.43
N GLU A 178 24.35 11.91 -0.57
CA GLU A 178 24.15 12.09 0.87
C GLU A 178 25.40 12.68 1.56
N ASP A 179 26.59 12.17 1.26
CA ASP A 179 27.85 12.72 1.79
C ASP A 179 28.04 14.19 1.36
N LYS A 180 27.74 14.52 0.10
CA LYS A 180 27.77 15.90 -0.40
C LYS A 180 26.74 16.79 0.29
N PHE A 181 25.53 16.28 0.50
CA PHE A 181 24.46 16.99 1.20
C PHE A 181 24.86 17.27 2.66
N ILE A 182 25.41 16.28 3.37
CA ILE A 182 25.94 16.43 4.73
C ILE A 182 27.06 17.46 4.77
N ALA A 183 28.01 17.40 3.83
CA ALA A 183 29.08 18.40 3.72
C ALA A 183 28.53 19.80 3.38
N GLY A 184 27.46 19.90 2.60
CA GLY A 184 26.73 21.14 2.33
C GLY A 184 26.11 21.74 3.59
N ILE A 185 25.43 20.92 4.40
CA ILE A 185 24.88 21.34 5.70
C ILE A 185 26.00 21.79 6.63
N ALA A 186 27.10 21.03 6.72
CA ALA A 186 28.23 21.38 7.57
C ALA A 186 28.80 22.76 7.19
N ARG A 187 29.03 23.02 5.89
CA ARG A 187 29.47 24.34 5.40
C ARG A 187 28.46 25.46 5.72
N LEU A 188 27.17 25.20 5.53
CA LEU A 188 26.12 26.16 5.85
C LEU A 188 26.17 26.50 7.35
N VAL A 189 26.24 25.50 8.23
CA VAL A 189 26.33 25.67 9.69
C VAL A 189 27.60 26.43 10.10
N GLU A 190 28.75 26.08 9.51
CA GLU A 190 30.02 26.79 9.73
C GLU A 190 29.94 28.26 9.28
N GLY A 191 29.20 28.55 8.21
CA GLY A 191 28.92 29.92 7.72
C GLY A 191 27.93 30.71 8.57
N TYR A 192 27.12 30.06 9.41
CA TYR A 192 26.26 30.72 10.41
C TYR A 192 26.99 31.03 11.72
N ALA A 193 28.02 30.26 12.08
CA ALA A 193 28.85 30.47 13.27
C ALA A 193 29.72 31.76 13.33
N PRO A 194 30.17 32.42 12.25
CA PRO A 194 31.23 33.45 12.35
C PRO A 194 30.77 34.78 12.97
N GLY A 195 29.46 35.00 13.11
CA GLY A 195 28.89 36.25 13.63
C GLY A 195 28.49 36.24 15.11
N MET A 196 28.54 35.08 15.78
CA MET A 196 28.16 34.94 17.20
C MET A 196 29.35 35.10 18.16
N LEU A 197 30.58 35.22 17.64
CA LEU A 197 31.77 35.54 18.43
C LEU A 197 32.28 36.94 18.03
N PRO A 198 32.33 37.90 18.96
CA PRO A 198 32.77 39.26 18.65
C PRO A 198 34.24 39.27 18.22
N PRO A 199 34.63 40.08 17.22
CA PRO A 199 36.00 40.15 16.72
C PRO A 199 36.89 40.83 17.76
N SER A 200 37.46 40.05 18.67
CA SER A 200 38.43 40.53 19.65
C SER A 200 39.83 40.38 19.08
N GLY A 201 40.20 41.30 18.20
CA GLY A 201 41.59 41.67 18.03
C GLY A 201 42.00 42.46 19.27
N LEU A 202 42.35 41.79 20.37
CA LEU A 202 43.17 42.32 21.45
C LEU A 202 43.51 41.21 22.45
N ALA A 203 44.81 40.94 22.53
CA ALA A 203 45.55 40.26 23.59
C ALA A 203 45.10 38.83 23.98
N ARG A 204 46.01 37.90 23.66
CA ARG A 204 46.25 36.63 24.35
C ARG A 204 45.99 36.74 25.86
N SER A 205 44.77 36.43 26.28
CA SER A 205 44.49 36.07 27.67
C SER A 205 44.25 34.57 27.66
N GLY A 206 45.19 33.83 28.24
CA GLY A 206 45.19 32.38 28.35
C GLY A 206 44.02 31.90 29.20
N VAL A 207 42.81 31.91 28.63
CA VAL A 207 41.75 31.01 29.05
C VAL A 207 42.24 29.63 28.66
N ARG A 208 42.74 28.92 29.67
CA ARG A 208 43.40 27.63 29.53
C ARG A 208 42.46 26.69 28.77
N ASP A 209 42.98 26.03 27.74
CA ASP A 209 42.28 25.00 26.96
C ASP A 209 41.60 23.96 27.87
N GLU A 210 42.12 23.78 29.08
CA GLU A 210 41.56 22.96 30.16
C GLU A 210 40.09 23.28 30.51
N GLU A 211 39.62 24.52 30.44
CA GLU A 211 38.23 24.86 30.79
C GLU A 211 37.25 24.60 29.62
N PHE A 212 37.72 24.80 28.39
CA PHE A 212 36.96 24.46 27.20
C PHE A 212 36.88 22.94 27.03
N ASP A 213 37.97 22.23 27.27
CA ASP A 213 38.02 20.78 27.29
C ASP A 213 37.15 20.23 28.43
N ALA A 214 37.19 20.80 29.63
CA ALA A 214 36.30 20.39 30.72
C ALA A 214 34.80 20.60 30.37
N ARG A 215 34.47 21.64 29.60
CA ARG A 215 33.11 21.87 29.12
C ARG A 215 32.69 20.90 28.02
N LEU A 216 33.56 20.60 27.07
CA LEU A 216 33.33 19.57 26.06
C LEU A 216 33.18 18.20 26.71
N ASP A 217 33.99 17.90 27.72
CA ASP A 217 33.96 16.63 28.44
C ASP A 217 32.70 16.50 29.30
N ASN A 218 32.22 17.61 29.89
CA ASN A 218 30.92 17.66 30.55
C ASN A 218 29.74 17.52 29.58
N LEU A 219 29.81 18.14 28.40
CA LEU A 219 28.80 17.95 27.35
C LEU A 219 28.76 16.49 26.89
N ARG A 220 29.93 15.87 26.71
CA ARG A 220 30.07 14.47 26.33
C ARG A 220 29.49 13.54 27.40
N LYS A 221 29.78 13.79 28.68
CA LYS A 221 29.19 13.05 29.82
C LYS A 221 27.68 13.25 29.93
N ALA A 222 27.17 14.45 29.67
CA ALA A 222 25.74 14.75 29.64
C ALA A 222 25.04 13.99 28.49
N LEU A 223 25.67 13.92 27.32
CA LEU A 223 25.16 13.17 26.18
C LEU A 223 25.19 11.66 26.46
N GLU A 224 26.27 11.16 27.05
CA GLU A 224 26.42 9.75 27.39
C GLU A 224 25.42 9.30 28.47
N THR A 225 25.17 10.13 29.48
CA THR A 225 24.13 9.88 30.50
C THR A 225 22.73 9.89 29.89
N SER A 226 22.43 10.84 28.99
CA SER A 226 21.17 10.88 28.24
C SER A 226 20.96 9.62 27.38
N VAL A 227 21.99 9.15 26.68
CA VAL A 227 21.94 7.91 25.89
C VAL A 227 21.76 6.68 26.79
N LYS A 228 22.49 6.58 27.92
CA LYS A 228 22.33 5.49 28.90
C LYS A 228 20.91 5.47 29.48
N GLN A 229 20.34 6.64 29.77
CA GLN A 229 18.97 6.77 30.24
C GLN A 229 17.97 6.27 29.20
N ARG A 230 18.08 6.69 27.93
CA ARG A 230 17.24 6.18 26.84
C ARG A 230 17.39 4.68 26.61
N ILE A 231 18.58 4.12 26.78
CA ILE A 231 18.79 2.66 26.70
C ILE A 231 18.08 1.95 27.85
N GLN A 232 18.13 2.52 29.06
CA GLN A 232 17.46 1.96 30.24
C GLN A 232 15.93 2.05 30.12
N GLU A 233 15.39 3.17 29.67
CA GLU A 233 13.96 3.33 29.37
C GLU A 233 13.50 2.31 28.32
N ASN A 234 14.27 2.11 27.25
CA ASN A 234 13.98 1.07 26.25
C ASN A 234 14.06 -0.36 26.82
N ARG A 235 14.91 -0.62 27.82
CA ARG A 235 14.93 -1.92 28.53
C ARG A 235 13.69 -2.12 29.39
N GLU A 236 13.22 -1.08 30.08
CA GLU A 236 11.99 -1.14 30.86
C GLU A 236 10.76 -1.27 29.95
N ILE A 237 10.71 -0.56 28.82
CA ILE A 237 9.67 -0.77 27.79
C ILE A 237 9.69 -2.22 27.26
N LYS A 238 10.87 -2.79 27.03
CA LYS A 238 11.00 -4.22 26.64
C LYS A 238 10.56 -5.17 27.75
N LYS A 239 10.82 -4.88 29.02
CA LYS A 239 10.31 -5.67 30.15
C LYS A 239 8.80 -5.59 30.24
N VAL A 240 8.21 -4.39 30.13
CA VAL A 240 6.76 -4.21 30.10
C VAL A 240 6.15 -4.96 28.93
N ALA A 241 6.70 -4.84 27.71
CA ALA A 241 6.23 -5.59 26.55
C ALA A 241 6.36 -7.12 26.73
N ALA A 242 7.43 -7.59 27.36
CA ALA A 242 7.60 -9.00 27.70
C ALA A 242 6.55 -9.47 28.73
N SER A 243 6.30 -8.68 29.78
CA SER A 243 5.25 -8.93 30.77
C SER A 243 3.85 -8.89 30.17
N THR A 244 3.57 -7.97 29.25
CA THR A 244 2.32 -7.90 28.49
C THR A 244 2.16 -9.12 27.58
N SER A 245 3.23 -9.58 26.91
CA SER A 245 3.20 -10.80 26.10
C SER A 245 3.02 -12.09 26.94
N ALA A 246 3.58 -12.13 28.14
CA ALA A 246 3.39 -13.22 29.10
C ALA A 246 1.93 -13.24 29.62
N ASN A 247 1.33 -12.06 29.85
CA ASN A 247 -0.07 -11.97 30.23
C ASN A 247 -1.02 -12.34 29.08
N LEU A 248 -0.70 -12.04 27.81
CA LEU A 248 -1.45 -12.55 26.66
C LEU A 248 -1.41 -14.08 26.54
N SER A 249 -0.36 -14.72 27.07
CA SER A 249 -0.24 -16.19 27.10
C SER A 249 -1.16 -16.84 28.15
N THR A 250 -1.75 -16.06 29.07
CA THR A 250 -2.76 -16.55 30.03
C THR A 250 -4.19 -16.55 29.48
N THR A 251 -4.42 -16.01 28.29
CA THR A 251 -5.67 -16.20 27.50
C THR A 251 -5.69 -17.53 26.72
N SER A 252 -5.08 -18.57 27.29
CA SER A 252 -4.96 -19.93 26.74
C SER A 252 -6.32 -20.59 26.42
N ALA A 253 -7.39 -20.26 27.16
CA ALA A 253 -8.72 -20.84 26.92
C ALA A 253 -9.34 -20.37 25.58
N GLY A 254 -9.09 -19.14 25.15
CA GLY A 254 -9.58 -18.61 23.88
C GLY A 254 -8.86 -19.21 22.68
N GLN A 255 -7.54 -19.42 22.82
CA GLN A 255 -6.73 -20.02 21.76
C GLN A 255 -7.06 -21.50 21.54
N VAL A 256 -7.30 -22.27 22.61
CA VAL A 256 -7.75 -23.67 22.50
C VAL A 256 -9.12 -23.77 21.84
N LYS A 257 -10.04 -22.83 22.11
CA LYS A 257 -11.35 -22.78 21.46
C LYS A 257 -11.23 -22.49 19.95
N LEU A 258 -10.45 -21.48 19.58
CA LEU A 258 -10.20 -21.15 18.17
C LEU A 258 -9.48 -22.28 17.43
N GLN A 259 -8.55 -22.97 18.09
CA GLN A 259 -7.83 -24.10 17.51
C GLN A 259 -8.75 -25.30 17.30
N LYS A 260 -9.68 -25.54 18.23
CA LYS A 260 -10.74 -26.55 18.08
C LYS A 260 -11.69 -26.20 16.92
N GLU A 261 -12.13 -24.95 16.82
CA GLU A 261 -12.99 -24.48 15.72
C GLU A 261 -12.27 -24.58 14.36
N THR A 262 -10.98 -24.27 14.29
CA THR A 262 -10.20 -24.44 13.05
C THR A 262 -10.01 -25.91 12.67
N ASP A 263 -9.83 -26.80 13.63
CA ASP A 263 -9.74 -28.23 13.35
C ASP A 263 -11.09 -28.84 12.95
N GLU A 264 -12.20 -28.36 13.48
CA GLU A 264 -13.55 -28.72 13.04
C GLU A 264 -13.83 -28.24 11.61
N LEU A 265 -13.47 -26.99 11.28
CA LEU A 265 -13.59 -26.47 9.92
C LEU A 265 -12.72 -27.23 8.91
N ARG A 266 -11.49 -27.62 9.29
CA ARG A 266 -10.63 -28.47 8.44
C ARG A 266 -11.25 -29.82 8.16
N LYS A 267 -11.86 -30.47 9.17
CA LYS A 267 -12.58 -31.73 8.97
C LYS A 267 -13.78 -31.57 8.06
N SER A 268 -14.55 -30.48 8.22
CA SER A 268 -15.67 -30.17 7.34
C SER A 268 -15.22 -29.99 5.89
N LEU A 269 -14.19 -29.18 5.65
CA LEU A 269 -13.61 -28.95 4.32
C LEU A 269 -13.12 -30.24 3.66
N GLN A 270 -12.48 -31.13 4.44
CA GLN A 270 -12.02 -32.43 3.94
C GLN A 270 -13.19 -33.34 3.55
N SER A 271 -14.28 -33.33 4.32
CA SER A 271 -15.49 -34.11 3.98
C SER A 271 -16.20 -33.55 2.74
N GLU A 272 -16.24 -32.22 2.57
CA GLU A 272 -16.77 -31.55 1.39
C GLU A 272 -15.95 -31.91 0.14
N LYS A 273 -14.61 -31.96 0.27
CA LYS A 273 -13.72 -32.36 -0.82
C LYS A 273 -13.98 -33.81 -1.26
N GLN A 274 -14.11 -34.73 -0.31
CA GLN A 274 -14.46 -36.14 -0.63
C GLN A 274 -15.83 -36.26 -1.30
N ARG A 275 -16.80 -35.44 -0.89
CA ARG A 275 -18.12 -35.38 -1.53
C ARG A 275 -18.01 -34.87 -2.98
N ASN A 276 -17.21 -33.84 -3.21
CA ASN A 276 -16.96 -33.31 -4.56
C ASN A 276 -16.25 -34.32 -5.46
N ASP A 277 -15.21 -34.99 -4.97
CA ASP A 277 -14.51 -36.06 -5.72
C ASP A 277 -15.50 -37.20 -6.10
N SER A 278 -16.43 -37.54 -5.20
CA SER A 278 -17.47 -38.53 -5.49
C SER A 278 -18.51 -38.05 -6.51
N LEU A 279 -18.84 -36.75 -6.52
CA LEU A 279 -19.76 -36.17 -7.49
C LEU A 279 -19.12 -36.06 -8.87
N GLU A 280 -17.84 -35.68 -8.94
CA GLU A 280 -17.06 -35.65 -10.17
C GLU A 280 -16.97 -37.04 -10.81
N LYS A 281 -16.71 -38.08 -10.00
CA LYS A 281 -16.74 -39.47 -10.49
C LYS A 281 -18.12 -39.87 -11.04
N LYS A 282 -19.22 -39.47 -10.39
CA LYS A 282 -20.58 -39.73 -10.89
C LYS A 282 -20.88 -38.99 -12.19
N LEU A 283 -20.37 -37.78 -12.35
CA LEU A 283 -20.50 -37.03 -13.61
C LEU A 283 -19.77 -37.75 -14.75
N GLN A 284 -18.54 -38.22 -14.51
CA GLN A 284 -17.78 -39.01 -15.49
C GLN A 284 -18.51 -40.32 -15.86
N ASP A 285 -19.10 -41.03 -14.89
CA ASP A 285 -19.89 -42.23 -15.16
C ASP A 285 -21.14 -41.93 -16.02
N MET A 286 -21.80 -40.79 -15.79
CA MET A 286 -22.94 -40.36 -16.61
C MET A 286 -22.52 -39.95 -18.01
N GLU A 287 -21.39 -39.26 -18.16
CA GLU A 287 -20.82 -38.87 -19.45
C GLU A 287 -20.45 -40.11 -20.28
N GLN A 288 -19.80 -41.10 -19.67
CA GLN A 288 -19.51 -42.38 -20.32
C GLN A 288 -20.78 -43.13 -20.76
N ARG A 289 -21.84 -43.09 -19.95
CA ARG A 289 -23.14 -43.67 -20.31
C ARG A 289 -23.79 -42.95 -21.49
N LEU A 290 -23.73 -41.62 -21.52
CA LEU A 290 -24.25 -40.81 -22.64
C LEU A 290 -23.48 -41.12 -23.92
N ASN A 291 -22.16 -41.19 -23.86
CA ASN A 291 -21.33 -41.55 -25.01
C ASN A 291 -21.66 -42.97 -25.50
N SER A 292 -21.84 -43.93 -24.59
CA SER A 292 -22.25 -45.30 -24.93
C SER A 292 -23.63 -45.35 -25.60
N MET A 293 -24.60 -44.55 -25.14
CA MET A 293 -25.92 -44.46 -25.77
C MET A 293 -25.85 -43.80 -27.13
N SER A 294 -25.02 -42.77 -27.30
CA SER A 294 -24.79 -42.11 -28.61
C SER A 294 -24.22 -43.12 -29.61
N GLU A 295 -23.20 -43.89 -29.21
CA GLU A 295 -22.63 -44.94 -30.07
C GLU A 295 -23.65 -46.05 -30.42
N GLN A 296 -24.54 -46.40 -29.48
CA GLN A 296 -25.64 -47.34 -29.77
C GLN A 296 -26.64 -46.76 -30.76
N GLN A 297 -26.95 -45.48 -30.67
CA GLN A 297 -27.84 -44.79 -31.60
C GLN A 297 -27.24 -44.73 -33.01
N ASP A 298 -25.94 -44.47 -33.12
CA ASP A 298 -25.22 -44.48 -34.39
C ASP A 298 -25.20 -45.87 -35.02
N LYS A 299 -24.99 -46.93 -34.21
CA LYS A 299 -25.08 -48.33 -34.67
C LYS A 299 -26.49 -48.67 -35.17
N LEU A 300 -27.53 -48.28 -34.44
CA LEU A 300 -28.91 -48.50 -34.87
C LEU A 300 -29.22 -47.75 -36.17
N ALA A 301 -28.77 -46.50 -36.31
CA ALA A 301 -28.93 -45.75 -37.55
C ALA A 301 -28.22 -46.45 -38.74
N GLN A 302 -27.03 -46.99 -38.50
CA GLN A 302 -26.27 -47.74 -39.50
C GLN A 302 -26.94 -49.08 -39.87
N ASP A 303 -27.45 -49.83 -38.90
CA ASP A 303 -28.19 -51.08 -39.13
C ASP A 303 -29.53 -50.83 -39.85
N THR A 304 -30.19 -49.72 -39.57
CA THR A 304 -31.42 -49.31 -40.27
C THR A 304 -31.12 -48.92 -41.72
N ALA A 305 -29.99 -48.29 -41.99
CA ALA A 305 -29.52 -48.00 -43.35
C ALA A 305 -29.17 -49.30 -44.12
N ALA A 306 -28.58 -50.29 -43.45
CA ALA A 306 -28.22 -51.58 -44.05
C ALA A 306 -29.44 -52.48 -44.34
N ASN A 307 -30.47 -52.48 -43.48
CA ASN A 307 -31.64 -53.35 -43.62
C ASN A 307 -32.69 -52.86 -44.66
N ASN A 308 -32.57 -51.65 -45.20
CA ASN A 308 -33.49 -51.12 -46.22
C ASN A 308 -33.27 -51.69 -47.65
N LEU A 309 -32.36 -52.66 -47.82
CA LEU A 309 -32.08 -53.34 -49.10
C LEU A 309 -32.78 -54.71 -49.29
N SER A 310 -33.52 -55.23 -48.29
CA SER A 310 -34.24 -56.50 -48.43
C SER A 310 -35.75 -56.27 -48.62
N GLY A 311 -36.15 -56.15 -49.88
CA GLY A 311 -37.54 -55.99 -50.28
C GLY A 311 -38.28 -57.32 -50.39
N LYS A 312 -39.37 -57.47 -49.64
CA LYS A 312 -40.64 -58.10 -50.05
C LYS A 312 -41.66 -57.87 -48.94
N ASN A 313 -42.87 -57.46 -49.32
CA ASN A 313 -44.04 -57.08 -48.50
C ASN A 313 -44.26 -55.56 -48.28
N LYS A 314 -43.91 -54.73 -49.28
CA LYS A 314 -44.07 -53.26 -49.25
C LYS A 314 -45.47 -52.71 -49.57
N ALA A 315 -46.50 -53.53 -49.77
CA ALA A 315 -47.81 -53.02 -50.22
C ALA A 315 -48.79 -52.74 -49.06
N GLU A 316 -48.88 -53.61 -48.04
CA GLU A 316 -49.81 -53.41 -46.92
C GLU A 316 -49.28 -52.45 -45.84
N ASP A 317 -47.96 -52.46 -45.60
CA ASP A 317 -47.34 -51.53 -44.64
C ASP A 317 -47.25 -50.11 -45.21
N SER A 318 -47.15 -49.94 -46.52
CA SER A 318 -47.15 -48.60 -47.15
C SER A 318 -48.47 -47.86 -46.93
N HIS A 319 -49.61 -48.57 -46.90
CA HIS A 319 -50.90 -47.92 -46.69
C HIS A 319 -51.13 -47.53 -45.22
N LYS A 320 -50.69 -48.37 -44.27
CA LYS A 320 -50.70 -48.04 -42.82
C LYS A 320 -49.69 -46.95 -42.48
N VAL A 321 -48.51 -46.97 -43.09
CA VAL A 321 -47.49 -45.90 -42.96
C VAL A 321 -47.99 -44.60 -43.58
N SER A 322 -48.70 -44.63 -44.71
CA SER A 322 -49.30 -43.42 -45.30
C SER A 322 -50.45 -42.86 -44.44
N GLN A 323 -51.29 -43.72 -43.84
CA GLN A 323 -52.31 -43.26 -42.89
C GLN A 323 -51.72 -42.74 -41.58
N LEU A 324 -50.65 -43.36 -41.07
CA LEU A 324 -49.92 -42.88 -39.91
C LEU A 324 -49.18 -41.58 -40.23
N MET A 325 -48.56 -41.44 -41.40
CA MET A 325 -47.94 -40.20 -41.87
C MET A 325 -48.98 -39.09 -42.02
N GLN A 326 -50.17 -39.37 -42.58
CA GLN A 326 -51.22 -38.36 -42.69
C GLN A 326 -51.78 -37.95 -41.31
N LYS A 327 -51.90 -38.88 -40.37
CA LYS A 327 -52.23 -38.56 -38.97
C LYS A 327 -51.09 -37.83 -38.25
N LEU A 328 -49.83 -38.17 -38.56
CA LEU A 328 -48.64 -37.51 -38.02
C LEU A 328 -48.51 -36.09 -38.59
N ASP A 329 -48.86 -35.85 -39.85
CA ASP A 329 -48.88 -34.54 -40.47
C ASP A 329 -50.03 -33.68 -39.94
N ASN A 330 -51.22 -34.25 -39.74
CA ASN A 330 -52.32 -33.52 -39.08
C ASN A 330 -52.05 -33.22 -37.60
N ILE A 331 -51.27 -34.06 -36.92
CA ILE A 331 -50.76 -33.77 -35.57
C ILE A 331 -49.63 -32.74 -35.66
N SER A 332 -48.70 -32.83 -36.62
CA SER A 332 -47.55 -31.93 -36.74
C SER A 332 -47.95 -30.50 -37.10
N VAL A 333 -49.04 -30.33 -37.87
CA VAL A 333 -49.62 -29.02 -38.22
C VAL A 333 -50.36 -28.37 -37.04
N ASN A 334 -50.80 -29.15 -36.04
CA ASN A 334 -51.48 -28.64 -34.84
C ASN A 334 -50.65 -28.72 -33.56
N THR A 335 -49.50 -29.38 -33.57
CA THR A 335 -48.54 -29.34 -32.47
C THR A 335 -47.60 -28.19 -32.72
N ILE A 336 -47.60 -27.22 -31.80
CA ILE A 336 -46.53 -26.23 -31.69
C ILE A 336 -45.21 -26.97 -31.85
N THR A 337 -44.50 -26.69 -32.94
CA THR A 337 -43.27 -27.41 -33.24
C THR A 337 -42.29 -27.14 -32.10
N ARG A 338 -41.43 -28.10 -31.78
CA ARG A 338 -40.39 -27.92 -30.73
C ARG A 338 -39.58 -26.63 -30.96
N ARG A 339 -39.45 -26.21 -32.22
CA ARG A 339 -38.81 -24.95 -32.62
C ARG A 339 -39.66 -23.73 -32.25
N GLU A 340 -40.94 -23.71 -32.55
CA GLU A 340 -41.86 -22.62 -32.17
C GLU A 340 -42.00 -22.50 -30.65
N LEU A 341 -42.06 -23.62 -29.92
CA LEU A 341 -42.05 -23.59 -28.46
C LEU A 341 -40.72 -23.07 -27.91
N LYS A 342 -39.59 -23.44 -28.53
CA LYS A 342 -38.27 -22.93 -28.16
C LYS A 342 -38.17 -21.42 -28.37
N ILE A 343 -38.63 -20.93 -29.53
CA ILE A 343 -38.67 -19.50 -29.87
C ILE A 343 -39.59 -18.76 -28.91
N ALA A 344 -40.81 -19.25 -28.66
CA ALA A 344 -41.72 -18.62 -27.72
C ALA A 344 -41.18 -18.59 -26.27
N LEU A 345 -40.41 -19.60 -25.87
CA LEU A 345 -39.73 -19.62 -24.57
C LEU A 345 -38.51 -18.69 -24.52
N GLU A 346 -37.78 -18.52 -25.62
CA GLU A 346 -36.69 -17.53 -25.75
C GLU A 346 -37.26 -16.11 -25.71
N ASP A 347 -38.31 -15.83 -26.49
CA ASP A 347 -39.03 -14.55 -26.50
C ASP A 347 -39.60 -14.22 -25.12
N PHE A 348 -40.11 -15.21 -24.39
CA PHE A 348 -40.56 -15.04 -23.01
C PHE A 348 -39.40 -14.77 -22.04
N ASP A 349 -38.28 -15.48 -22.19
CA ASP A 349 -37.09 -15.28 -21.35
C ASP A 349 -36.49 -13.87 -21.54
N ASP A 350 -36.51 -13.38 -22.78
CA ASP A 350 -36.06 -12.03 -23.16
C ASP A 350 -37.08 -10.94 -22.75
N ALA A 351 -38.38 -11.22 -22.78
CA ALA A 351 -39.40 -10.27 -22.35
C ALA A 351 -39.44 -10.08 -20.82
N VAL A 352 -39.14 -11.14 -20.04
CA VAL A 352 -39.19 -11.10 -18.57
C VAL A 352 -37.88 -10.62 -17.96
N ALA A 353 -36.74 -10.92 -18.59
CA ALA A 353 -35.44 -10.40 -18.19
C ALA A 353 -35.06 -9.22 -19.11
N PRO A 354 -35.41 -7.96 -18.76
CA PRO A 354 -35.02 -6.81 -19.58
C PRO A 354 -33.51 -6.85 -19.79
N SER A 355 -33.10 -6.77 -21.06
CA SER A 355 -31.70 -6.85 -21.45
C SER A 355 -30.91 -5.80 -20.65
N GLN A 356 -29.98 -6.30 -19.84
CA GLN A 356 -29.14 -5.50 -18.98
C GLN A 356 -28.01 -4.89 -19.85
N ASP A 357 -28.38 -4.18 -20.91
CA ASP A 357 -27.50 -3.74 -22.01
C ASP A 357 -26.54 -2.60 -21.61
N ASP A 358 -26.50 -2.20 -20.34
CA ASP A 358 -25.59 -1.16 -19.83
C ASP A 358 -24.36 -1.73 -19.09
N ALA A 359 -24.17 -3.06 -19.02
CA ALA A 359 -22.96 -3.65 -18.48
C ALA A 359 -21.94 -3.93 -19.60
N SER A 360 -20.80 -3.23 -19.54
CA SER A 360 -19.69 -3.20 -20.51
C SER A 360 -19.40 -4.51 -21.25
N PRO A 361 -18.99 -4.44 -22.54
CA PRO A 361 -18.66 -5.61 -23.35
C PRO A 361 -17.45 -6.32 -22.73
N THR A 362 -17.70 -7.46 -22.10
CA THR A 362 -16.64 -8.36 -21.64
C THR A 362 -16.48 -9.39 -22.73
N ASP A 363 -15.39 -9.29 -23.51
CA ASP A 363 -15.02 -10.21 -24.58
C ASP A 363 -14.88 -11.65 -24.03
N GLY A 364 -15.99 -12.39 -24.02
CA GLY A 364 -16.07 -13.80 -23.73
C GLY A 364 -16.55 -14.56 -24.97
N PRO A 365 -16.06 -15.78 -25.21
CA PRO A 365 -16.43 -16.55 -26.40
C PRO A 365 -17.93 -16.87 -26.41
N GLU A 366 -18.66 -16.18 -27.29
CA GLU A 366 -20.07 -16.41 -27.64
C GLU A 366 -20.23 -17.77 -28.34
N ASP A 367 -20.44 -18.86 -27.61
CA ASP A 367 -21.01 -20.05 -28.28
C ASP A 367 -21.67 -21.10 -27.36
N GLN A 368 -22.15 -20.71 -26.17
CA GLN A 368 -22.92 -21.63 -25.32
C GLN A 368 -24.35 -21.10 -25.16
N SER A 369 -25.26 -21.61 -25.99
CA SER A 369 -26.70 -21.40 -25.81
C SER A 369 -27.11 -21.94 -24.45
N LEU A 370 -27.21 -21.07 -23.46
CA LEU A 370 -27.74 -21.41 -22.14
C LEU A 370 -29.17 -21.95 -22.31
N PRO A 371 -29.58 -22.98 -21.55
CA PRO A 371 -30.92 -23.54 -21.65
C PRO A 371 -31.99 -22.47 -21.37
N ASN A 372 -33.05 -22.45 -22.18
CA ASN A 372 -34.17 -21.49 -22.09
C ASN A 372 -34.69 -21.36 -20.65
N GLY A 373 -34.90 -20.13 -20.18
CA GLY A 373 -35.42 -19.83 -18.84
C GLY A 373 -34.34 -19.47 -17.80
N ASN A 374 -33.05 -19.56 -18.16
CA ASN A 374 -31.97 -19.19 -17.27
C ASN A 374 -31.89 -17.67 -17.04
N LYS A 375 -32.22 -16.82 -18.02
CA LYS A 375 -32.19 -15.36 -17.84
C LYS A 375 -33.26 -14.93 -16.83
N THR A 376 -34.49 -15.43 -16.98
CA THR A 376 -35.60 -15.22 -16.04
C THR A 376 -35.27 -15.75 -14.65
N ARG A 377 -34.68 -16.95 -14.55
CA ARG A 377 -34.28 -17.51 -13.25
C ARG A 377 -33.23 -16.64 -12.56
N GLN A 378 -32.25 -16.15 -13.31
CA GLN A 378 -31.20 -15.28 -12.78
C GLN A 378 -31.77 -13.92 -12.37
N TYR A 379 -32.67 -13.34 -13.17
CA TYR A 379 -33.38 -12.11 -12.83
C TYR A 379 -34.21 -12.25 -11.54
N LEU A 380 -35.01 -13.33 -11.41
CA LEU A 380 -35.78 -13.60 -10.19
C LEU A 380 -34.90 -13.84 -8.97
N HIS A 381 -33.75 -14.50 -9.14
CA HIS A 381 -32.78 -14.68 -8.06
C HIS A 381 -32.17 -13.35 -7.62
N ASN A 382 -31.82 -12.47 -8.57
CA ASN A 382 -31.30 -11.13 -8.28
C ASN A 382 -32.36 -10.27 -7.57
N LEU A 383 -33.61 -10.31 -8.04
CA LEU A 383 -34.73 -9.62 -7.39
C LEU A 383 -34.96 -10.14 -5.96
N SER A 384 -34.91 -11.46 -5.75
CA SER A 384 -35.02 -12.06 -4.42
C SER A 384 -33.87 -11.66 -3.50
N SER A 385 -32.66 -11.57 -4.03
CA SER A 385 -31.48 -11.14 -3.27
C SER A 385 -31.60 -9.67 -2.86
N ALA A 386 -32.03 -8.80 -3.79
CA ALA A 386 -32.28 -7.39 -3.51
C ALA A 386 -33.43 -7.19 -2.49
N LEU A 387 -34.49 -8.00 -2.56
CA LEU A 387 -35.57 -7.96 -1.58
C LEU A 387 -35.12 -8.43 -0.19
N GLU A 388 -34.28 -9.46 -0.07
CA GLU A 388 -33.70 -9.85 1.22
C GLU A 388 -32.70 -8.82 1.74
N GLU A 389 -31.98 -8.10 0.88
CA GLU A 389 -31.11 -6.98 1.27
C GLU A 389 -31.95 -5.79 1.78
N ILE A 390 -33.03 -5.43 1.09
CA ILE A 390 -33.97 -4.39 1.53
C ILE A 390 -34.64 -4.80 2.84
N LYS A 391 -35.10 -6.06 2.96
CA LYS A 391 -35.70 -6.58 4.19
C LYS A 391 -34.72 -6.59 5.35
N SER A 392 -33.48 -7.04 5.11
CA SER A 392 -32.41 -6.94 6.10
C SER A 392 -32.18 -5.49 6.49
N SER A 393 -32.14 -4.56 5.53
CA SER A 393 -32.02 -3.11 5.76
C SER A 393 -33.18 -2.54 6.60
N LEU A 394 -34.41 -2.99 6.36
CA LEU A 394 -35.63 -2.53 7.03
C LEU A 394 -35.77 -3.11 8.45
N ASP A 395 -35.32 -4.34 8.68
CA ASP A 395 -35.32 -4.96 10.01
C ASP A 395 -34.40 -4.21 11.00
N TRP A 396 -33.41 -3.44 10.52
CA TRP A 396 -32.63 -2.51 11.37
C TRP A 396 -33.40 -1.24 11.79
N GLN A 397 -34.52 -0.90 11.15
CA GLN A 397 -35.29 0.33 11.44
C GLN A 397 -36.44 0.13 12.44
N ASN A 398 -36.89 -1.10 12.68
CA ASN A 398 -38.05 -1.39 13.54
C ASN A 398 -37.71 -1.72 15.01
N GLY A 399 -36.42 -1.77 15.38
CA GLY A 399 -35.99 -1.90 16.77
C GLY A 399 -35.94 -0.54 17.46
N SER A 400 -36.52 -0.39 18.66
CA SER A 400 -36.48 0.84 19.46
C SER A 400 -35.10 1.21 20.02
N GLU A 401 -34.04 0.60 19.50
CA GLU A 401 -32.65 0.88 19.83
C GLU A 401 -32.00 1.66 18.68
N PRO A 402 -31.17 2.67 18.97
CA PRO A 402 -30.47 3.40 17.91
C PRO A 402 -29.70 2.41 17.03
N PRO A 403 -29.74 2.57 15.69
CA PRO A 403 -29.07 1.69 14.75
C PRO A 403 -27.65 1.36 15.23
N ARG A 404 -27.28 0.07 15.21
CA ARG A 404 -25.98 -0.41 15.71
C ARG A 404 -24.80 0.34 15.07
N CYS A 405 -24.96 0.83 13.84
CA CYS A 405 -23.98 1.70 13.18
C CYS A 405 -23.79 3.06 13.89
N ILE A 406 -24.83 3.63 14.49
CA ILE A 406 -24.74 4.84 15.31
C ILE A 406 -24.05 4.52 16.64
N ALA A 407 -24.35 3.37 17.26
CA ALA A 407 -23.65 2.94 18.48
C ALA A 407 -22.15 2.67 18.21
N ASP A 408 -21.81 2.06 17.08
CA ASP A 408 -20.44 1.81 16.65
C ASP A 408 -19.71 3.10 16.26
N LEU A 409 -20.38 4.02 15.55
CA LEU A 409 -19.87 5.37 15.28
C LEU A 409 -19.65 6.14 16.59
N GLN A 410 -20.56 6.02 17.55
CA GLN A 410 -20.43 6.67 18.84
C GLN A 410 -19.29 6.06 19.66
N ALA A 411 -19.09 4.75 19.60
CA ALA A 411 -17.93 4.09 20.19
C ALA A 411 -16.61 4.51 19.52
N GLN A 412 -16.57 4.65 18.20
CA GLN A 412 -15.40 5.18 17.48
C GLN A 412 -15.14 6.64 17.79
N VAL A 413 -16.17 7.49 17.86
CA VAL A 413 -16.06 8.89 18.24
C VAL A 413 -15.53 9.03 19.67
N ASN A 414 -16.00 8.19 20.59
CA ASN A 414 -15.50 8.16 21.97
C ASN A 414 -14.03 7.71 22.01
N SER A 415 -13.65 6.66 21.27
CA SER A 415 -12.26 6.21 21.15
C SER A 415 -11.33 7.28 20.56
N CYS A 416 -11.78 8.00 19.53
CA CYS A 416 -11.04 9.14 18.98
C CYS A 416 -10.93 10.29 19.99
N THR A 417 -11.98 10.54 20.77
CA THR A 417 -11.98 11.57 21.82
C THR A 417 -10.96 11.23 22.92
N ASP A 418 -10.90 9.97 23.35
CA ASP A 418 -9.92 9.49 24.32
C ASP A 418 -8.47 9.61 23.79
N LEU A 419 -8.27 9.31 22.50
CA LEU A 419 -6.97 9.49 21.85
C LEU A 419 -6.55 10.96 21.77
N ILE A 420 -7.48 11.86 21.41
CA ILE A 420 -7.25 13.30 21.40
C ILE A 420 -6.93 13.81 22.82
N GLN A 421 -7.65 13.32 23.83
CA GLN A 421 -7.39 13.71 25.21
C GLN A 421 -6.02 13.20 25.71
N SER A 422 -5.64 11.97 25.34
CA SER A 422 -4.33 11.40 25.65
C SER A 422 -3.19 12.19 25.00
N THR A 423 -3.33 12.51 23.71
CA THR A 423 -2.35 13.32 22.96
C THR A 423 -2.28 14.76 23.48
N SER A 424 -3.39 15.34 23.92
CA SER A 424 -3.43 16.65 24.59
C SER A 424 -2.68 16.63 25.93
N LYS A 425 -2.86 15.60 26.76
CA LYS A 425 -2.10 15.43 28.01
C LYS A 425 -0.61 15.27 27.73
N GLN A 426 -0.25 14.54 26.68
CA GLN A 426 1.14 14.38 26.27
C GLN A 426 1.75 15.71 25.79
N SER A 427 1.01 16.54 25.05
CA SER A 427 1.49 17.84 24.59
C SER A 427 1.62 18.85 25.74
N GLU A 428 0.74 18.81 26.73
CA GLU A 428 0.86 19.58 27.98
C GLU A 428 2.13 19.19 28.76
N ALA A 429 2.38 17.88 28.94
CA ALA A 429 3.59 17.41 29.61
C ALA A 429 4.88 17.83 28.87
N ILE A 430 4.87 17.80 27.53
CA ILE A 430 5.98 18.30 26.72
C ILE A 430 6.14 19.81 26.91
N SER A 431 5.05 20.58 26.90
CA SER A 431 5.08 22.03 27.12
C SER A 431 5.63 22.38 28.51
N GLU A 432 5.25 21.66 29.56
CA GLU A 432 5.80 21.82 30.90
C GLU A 432 7.30 21.51 30.94
N SER A 433 7.74 20.45 30.27
CA SER A 433 9.17 20.12 30.19
C SER A 433 9.98 21.20 29.46
N LEU A 434 9.41 21.82 28.42
CA LEU A 434 10.03 22.93 27.70
C LEU A 434 10.09 24.20 28.57
N LYS A 435 9.04 24.51 29.32
CA LYS A 435 9.04 25.63 30.28
C LYS A 435 10.07 25.42 31.39
N ALA A 436 10.21 24.20 31.90
CA ALA A 436 11.24 23.86 32.89
C ALA A 436 12.65 24.06 32.30
N LEU A 437 12.86 23.63 31.06
CA LEU A 437 14.13 23.85 30.35
C LEU A 437 14.41 25.34 30.13
N GLU A 438 13.41 26.11 29.70
CA GLU A 438 13.53 27.57 29.53
C GLU A 438 13.87 28.27 30.86
N ALA A 439 13.23 27.88 31.96
CA ALA A 439 13.55 28.38 33.30
C ALA A 439 15.01 28.09 33.69
N THR A 440 15.53 26.90 33.38
CA THR A 440 16.95 26.58 33.61
C THR A 440 17.88 27.42 32.76
N ILE A 441 17.53 27.71 31.50
CA ILE A 441 18.31 28.60 30.63
C ILE A 441 18.32 30.03 31.19
N CYS A 442 17.19 30.56 31.62
CA CYS A 442 17.08 31.87 32.26
C CYS A 442 17.88 31.95 33.57
N ALA A 443 17.88 30.88 34.38
CA ALA A 443 18.69 30.79 35.59
C ALA A 443 20.20 30.81 35.26
N LEU A 444 20.63 30.06 34.23
CA LEU A 444 22.01 30.09 33.74
C LEU A 444 22.43 31.45 33.20
N GLN A 445 21.54 32.15 32.49
CA GLN A 445 21.79 33.51 32.01
C GLN A 445 21.90 34.52 33.16
N SER A 446 21.05 34.40 34.18
CA SER A 446 21.08 35.27 35.37
C SER A 446 22.34 35.04 36.21
N ALA A 447 22.76 33.78 36.41
CA ALA A 447 24.00 33.43 37.09
C ALA A 447 25.24 33.99 36.34
N ARG A 448 25.19 34.01 35.01
CA ARG A 448 26.21 34.61 34.16
C ARG A 448 26.29 36.14 34.27
N GLN A 449 25.18 36.82 34.59
CA GLN A 449 25.18 38.27 34.81
C GLN A 449 25.63 38.65 36.22
N GLN A 450 25.30 37.86 37.24
CA GLN A 450 25.71 38.09 38.62
C GLN A 450 27.21 37.89 38.85
N THR A 451 27.84 36.94 38.14
CA THR A 451 29.30 36.72 38.21
C THR A 451 30.12 37.84 37.57
N LYS A 452 29.49 38.76 36.82
CA LYS A 452 30.16 39.87 36.15
C LYS A 452 30.25 41.15 36.99
N SER A 453 29.62 41.18 38.17
CA SER A 453 29.43 42.42 38.96
C SER A 453 30.01 42.38 40.39
N GLN A 454 30.78 41.36 40.77
CA GLN A 454 31.54 41.40 42.04
C GLN A 454 33.02 41.76 41.84
N PRO A 455 33.49 42.92 42.31
CA PRO A 455 34.91 43.19 42.47
C PRO A 455 35.37 42.58 43.80
N LEU A 456 36.06 41.45 43.75
CA LEU A 456 36.59 40.79 44.94
C LEU A 456 38.11 40.93 45.01
N LEU A 457 38.52 41.94 45.77
CA LEU A 457 39.80 42.03 46.45
C LEU A 457 39.85 40.94 47.55
N HIS A 458 40.70 39.92 47.41
CA HIS A 458 41.61 39.43 48.47
C HIS A 458 42.42 38.17 48.02
N PRO A 459 43.62 37.94 48.60
CA PRO A 459 44.61 36.99 48.10
C PRO A 459 44.55 35.59 48.75
N LEU A 460 45.05 34.60 48.00
CA LEU A 460 45.19 33.17 48.31
C LEU A 460 46.10 32.87 49.52
N PRO A 461 45.86 31.73 50.21
CA PRO A 461 46.91 30.94 50.84
C PRO A 461 47.24 29.65 50.04
N GLN A 462 48.46 29.19 50.29
CA GLN A 462 49.24 28.21 49.53
C GLN A 462 48.81 26.73 49.74
N ARG A 463 49.17 25.93 48.73
CA ARG A 463 49.05 24.47 48.57
C ARG A 463 50.02 23.68 49.46
N PRO A 464 49.64 22.51 50.01
CA PRO A 464 50.59 21.50 50.49
C PRO A 464 50.70 20.25 49.56
N PRO A 465 51.79 19.46 49.67
CA PRO A 465 52.18 18.41 48.72
C PRO A 465 51.70 16.99 49.10
N GLN A 466 51.78 16.09 48.11
CA GLN A 466 51.41 14.66 48.15
C GLN A 466 52.30 13.80 49.08
N PRO A 467 51.78 12.67 49.60
CA PRO A 467 52.56 11.65 50.27
C PRO A 467 52.91 10.43 49.40
N THR A 468 54.11 9.90 49.65
CA THR A 468 54.67 8.59 49.26
C THR A 468 54.32 7.49 50.28
N SER A 469 54.10 6.25 49.84
CA SER A 469 53.96 5.04 50.68
C SER A 469 54.85 3.91 50.09
N ALA A 470 55.93 3.47 50.76
CA ALA A 470 56.04 2.43 51.82
C ALA A 470 55.58 1.03 51.32
N SER A 471 56.44 0.04 51.08
CA SER A 471 57.33 -0.76 51.97
C SER A 471 56.58 -1.66 52.95
N THR A 472 56.48 -2.96 52.64
CA THR A 472 56.14 -4.02 53.60
C THR A 472 57.05 -5.23 53.38
N SER A 473 58.04 -5.37 54.24
CA SER A 473 58.87 -6.55 54.47
C SER A 473 58.37 -7.25 55.73
N THR A 474 58.16 -8.57 55.66
CA THR A 474 57.85 -9.39 56.84
C THR A 474 58.96 -10.40 57.06
N SER A 475 59.55 -10.26 58.23
CA SER A 475 60.66 -10.99 58.84
C SER A 475 60.17 -12.13 59.73
N THR A 476 60.88 -13.27 59.73
CA THR A 476 61.09 -14.18 60.90
C THR A 476 62.14 -15.22 60.49
N SER A 477 63.11 -15.71 61.27
CA SER A 477 63.76 -15.32 62.52
C SER A 477 65.00 -16.21 62.62
N THR A 478 66.16 -15.58 62.73
CA THR A 478 67.47 -16.19 62.95
C THR A 478 67.57 -16.67 64.40
N THR A 479 67.82 -17.96 64.65
CA THR A 479 68.19 -18.46 65.99
C THR A 479 69.64 -18.92 65.97
N THR A 480 70.47 -18.06 66.57
CA THR A 480 71.90 -18.20 66.79
C THR A 480 72.12 -19.09 68.02
N ALA A 481 72.59 -20.33 67.83
CA ALA A 481 73.01 -21.21 68.92
C ALA A 481 74.54 -21.24 69.02
N HIS A 482 74.99 -20.58 70.07
CA HIS A 482 76.32 -20.54 70.65
C HIS A 482 76.69 -21.95 71.18
N ILE A 483 77.70 -22.63 70.64
CA ILE A 483 78.30 -23.81 71.28
C ILE A 483 79.83 -23.67 71.26
N SER A 484 80.36 -23.60 72.47
CA SER A 484 81.77 -23.49 72.87
C SER A 484 82.67 -24.61 72.33
N PRO A 485 83.95 -24.34 72.04
CA PRO A 485 84.94 -25.36 71.81
C PRO A 485 85.56 -25.80 73.15
N THR A 486 85.09 -26.92 73.71
CA THR A 486 85.72 -27.54 74.87
C THR A 486 86.77 -28.53 74.39
N ALA A 487 88.04 -28.15 74.52
CA ALA A 487 89.20 -29.00 74.32
C ALA A 487 89.25 -30.13 75.37
N PRO A 488 89.46 -31.39 74.97
CA PRO A 488 90.05 -32.38 75.85
C PRO A 488 91.56 -32.42 75.61
N GLN A 489 92.32 -32.00 76.63
CA GLN A 489 93.68 -32.47 76.84
C GLN A 489 93.64 -34.00 76.90
N GLN A 490 94.38 -34.68 76.02
CA GLN A 490 94.79 -36.05 76.26
C GLN A 490 96.31 -36.16 76.12
N SER A 491 96.85 -36.67 77.21
CA SER A 491 98.23 -36.95 77.56
C SER A 491 98.93 -37.85 76.55
N PHE A 492 100.14 -37.42 76.18
CA PHE A 492 101.19 -38.26 75.63
C PHE A 492 101.59 -39.33 76.65
N THR A 493 101.35 -40.60 76.34
CA THR A 493 102.07 -41.72 76.95
C THR A 493 102.26 -42.88 75.97
N ALA A 494 103.51 -43.33 75.91
CA ALA A 494 103.99 -44.63 75.42
C ALA A 494 103.94 -44.89 73.90
N GLY A 495 105.14 -45.07 73.33
CA GLY A 495 105.36 -45.48 71.95
C GLY A 495 104.68 -46.81 71.64
N HIS A 496 103.60 -46.72 70.87
CA HIS A 496 103.04 -47.84 70.14
C HIS A 496 103.71 -47.83 68.77
N VAL A 497 104.48 -48.88 68.47
CA VAL A 497 105.03 -49.11 67.14
C VAL A 497 103.82 -49.36 66.23
N VAL A 498 103.38 -48.29 65.54
CA VAL A 498 102.35 -48.37 64.50
C VAL A 498 102.86 -49.36 63.48
N THR A 499 102.27 -50.54 63.47
CA THR A 499 102.54 -51.50 62.41
C THR A 499 101.89 -50.97 61.15
N GLN A 500 102.49 -51.20 59.99
CA GLN A 500 101.93 -50.75 58.71
C GLN A 500 100.48 -51.22 58.52
N GLN A 501 100.10 -52.31 59.17
CA GLN A 501 98.75 -52.86 59.21
C GLN A 501 97.73 -51.94 59.92
N ASP A 502 98.12 -51.21 60.98
CA ASP A 502 97.22 -50.25 61.65
C ASP A 502 96.93 -49.02 60.79
N LEU A 503 97.90 -48.60 59.97
CA LEU A 503 97.72 -47.52 59.00
C LEU A 503 96.81 -47.94 57.85
N ASP A 504 96.99 -49.17 57.36
CA ASP A 504 96.12 -49.73 56.33
C ASP A 504 94.68 -49.91 56.83
N ASP A 505 94.49 -50.35 58.08
CA ASP A 505 93.17 -50.45 58.72
C ASP A 505 92.50 -49.07 58.91
N GLN A 506 93.26 -48.04 59.29
CA GLN A 506 92.74 -46.67 59.39
C GLN A 506 92.40 -46.07 58.02
N LEU A 507 93.22 -46.32 56.99
CA LEU A 507 92.96 -45.91 55.61
C LEU A 507 91.72 -46.61 55.04
N GLN A 508 91.57 -47.91 55.31
CA GLN A 508 90.41 -48.69 54.88
C GLN A 508 89.14 -48.19 55.57
N LYS A 509 89.21 -47.90 56.88
CA LYS A 509 88.09 -47.31 57.64
C LYS A 509 87.71 -45.91 57.15
N LEU A 510 88.67 -45.03 56.89
CA LEU A 510 88.40 -43.71 56.33
C LEU A 510 87.79 -43.80 54.92
N SER A 511 88.25 -44.75 54.11
CA SER A 511 87.68 -45.02 52.79
C SER A 511 86.23 -45.51 52.88
N THR A 512 85.92 -46.43 53.81
CA THR A 512 84.54 -46.89 54.03
C THR A 512 83.65 -45.77 54.57
N ASP A 513 84.13 -44.98 55.52
CA ASP A 513 83.36 -43.89 56.12
C ASP A 513 83.09 -42.77 55.09
N LEU A 514 84.08 -42.44 54.25
CA LEU A 514 83.92 -41.46 53.18
C LEU A 514 82.98 -41.95 52.08
N THR A 515 83.06 -43.23 51.69
CA THR A 515 82.15 -43.82 50.69
C THR A 515 80.73 -43.94 51.24
N GLU A 516 80.54 -44.25 52.52
CA GLU A 516 79.23 -44.28 53.16
C GLU A 516 78.64 -42.87 53.33
N ALA A 517 79.44 -41.90 53.79
CA ALA A 517 79.01 -40.51 53.96
C ALA A 517 78.64 -39.86 52.61
N SER A 518 79.45 -40.08 51.57
CA SER A 518 79.15 -39.59 50.22
C SER A 518 77.90 -40.26 49.64
N ARG A 519 77.73 -41.57 49.80
CA ARG A 519 76.51 -42.30 49.41
C ARG A 519 75.28 -41.78 50.14
N LYS A 520 75.35 -41.54 51.45
CA LYS A 520 74.25 -40.98 52.25
C LYS A 520 73.92 -39.55 51.86
N ARG A 521 74.92 -38.75 51.46
CA ARG A 521 74.72 -37.37 50.95
C ARG A 521 74.06 -37.37 49.57
N ILE A 522 74.53 -38.24 48.66
CA ILE A 522 73.95 -38.39 47.31
C ILE A 522 72.51 -38.90 47.41
N LYS A 523 72.24 -39.92 48.23
CA LYS A 523 70.88 -40.45 48.42
C LYS A 523 69.91 -39.39 48.94
N ARG A 524 70.33 -38.56 49.90
CA ARG A 524 69.51 -37.43 50.39
C ARG A 524 69.24 -36.42 49.29
N ARG A 525 70.27 -35.98 48.55
CA ARG A 525 70.08 -35.04 47.43
C ARG A 525 69.19 -35.60 46.33
N LEU A 526 69.27 -36.90 46.03
CA LEU A 526 68.39 -37.56 45.07
C LEU A 526 66.94 -37.59 45.55
N LEU A 527 66.70 -37.80 46.85
CA LEU A 527 65.36 -37.72 47.43
C LEU A 527 64.81 -36.29 47.39
N ASP A 528 65.61 -35.28 47.74
CA ASP A 528 65.21 -33.87 47.67
C ASP A 528 64.88 -33.46 46.21
N VAL A 529 65.67 -33.91 45.24
CA VAL A 529 65.40 -33.68 43.81
C VAL A 529 64.13 -34.42 43.36
N ALA A 530 63.91 -35.65 43.82
CA ALA A 530 62.69 -36.39 43.49
C ALA A 530 61.43 -35.73 44.10
N GLU A 531 61.53 -35.19 45.32
CA GLU A 531 60.44 -34.49 45.99
C GLU A 531 60.13 -33.16 45.32
N THR A 532 61.15 -32.35 45.01
CA THR A 532 60.96 -31.08 44.28
C THR A 532 60.42 -31.29 42.87
N PHE A 533 60.89 -32.31 42.16
CA PHE A 533 60.36 -32.66 40.83
C PHE A 533 58.93 -33.19 40.92
N GLY A 534 58.60 -33.96 41.96
CA GLY A 534 57.24 -34.42 42.25
C GLY A 534 56.27 -33.25 42.48
N GLY A 535 56.66 -32.29 43.33
CA GLY A 535 55.88 -31.08 43.58
C GLY A 535 55.65 -30.26 42.31
N PHE A 536 56.69 -30.05 41.51
CA PHE A 536 56.56 -29.36 40.22
C PHE A 536 55.62 -30.09 39.25
N ALA A 537 55.69 -31.42 39.18
CA ALA A 537 54.83 -32.21 38.31
C ALA A 537 53.35 -32.14 38.75
N ASP A 538 53.08 -32.09 40.05
CA ASP A 538 51.72 -31.92 40.59
C ASP A 538 51.19 -30.50 40.35
N GLU A 539 52.00 -29.46 40.55
CA GLU A 539 51.64 -28.06 40.22
C GLU A 539 51.31 -27.90 38.73
N GLU A 540 52.14 -28.44 37.84
CA GLU A 540 51.88 -28.43 36.39
C GLU A 540 50.60 -29.21 36.04
N ARG A 541 50.32 -30.31 36.74
CA ARG A 541 49.09 -31.09 36.55
C ARG A 541 47.86 -30.30 36.96
N ASP A 542 47.92 -29.57 38.07
CA ASP A 542 46.81 -28.75 38.55
C ASP A 542 46.60 -27.52 37.67
N HIS A 543 47.67 -26.89 37.15
CA HIS A 543 47.56 -25.85 36.13
C HIS A 543 46.89 -26.34 34.85
N ARG A 544 47.21 -27.55 34.38
CA ARG A 544 46.53 -28.15 33.21
C ARG A 544 45.05 -28.41 33.45
N LYS A 545 44.68 -28.87 34.65
CA LYS A 545 43.25 -29.03 35.03
C LYS A 545 42.53 -27.69 35.08
N GLU A 546 43.15 -26.66 35.66
CA GLU A 546 42.58 -25.32 35.72
C GLU A 546 42.39 -24.74 34.32
N LEU A 547 43.37 -24.92 33.43
CA LEU A 547 43.28 -24.48 32.04
C LEU A 547 42.16 -25.20 31.29
N ALA A 548 42.04 -26.52 31.46
CA ALA A 548 40.96 -27.31 30.87
C ALA A 548 39.58 -26.83 31.34
N ASN A 549 39.42 -26.54 32.64
CA ASN A 549 38.16 -26.01 33.19
C ASN A 549 37.85 -24.61 32.61
N LYS A 550 38.85 -23.75 32.43
CA LYS A 550 38.68 -22.43 31.80
C LYS A 550 38.28 -22.54 30.33
N THR A 551 38.87 -23.48 29.58
CA THR A 551 38.51 -23.72 28.19
C THR A 551 37.09 -24.27 28.07
N ASP A 552 36.68 -25.19 28.93
CA ASP A 552 35.32 -25.72 28.94
C ASP A 552 34.29 -24.63 29.27
N LEU A 553 34.60 -23.74 30.22
CA LEU A 553 33.75 -22.60 30.52
C LEU A 553 33.62 -21.64 29.33
N ALA A 554 34.72 -21.37 28.62
CA ALA A 554 34.71 -20.50 27.45
C ALA A 554 33.90 -21.11 26.28
N ILE A 555 34.00 -22.42 26.06
CA ILE A 555 33.21 -23.15 25.07
C ILE A 555 31.72 -23.05 25.41
N ASN A 556 31.33 -23.34 26.66
CA ASN A 556 29.93 -23.24 27.08
C ASN A 556 29.36 -21.81 26.95
N GLN A 557 30.19 -20.78 27.21
CA GLN A 557 29.77 -19.39 27.00
C GLN A 557 29.59 -19.04 25.51
N ALA A 558 30.44 -19.58 24.63
CA ALA A 558 30.31 -19.40 23.19
C ALA A 558 29.04 -20.07 22.64
N ASP A 559 28.74 -21.29 23.09
CA ASP A 559 27.52 -22.02 22.68
C ASP A 559 26.25 -21.26 23.10
N LEU A 560 26.23 -20.73 24.34
CA LEU A 560 25.10 -19.95 24.86
C LEU A 560 24.95 -18.60 24.13
N ALA A 561 26.04 -18.00 23.66
CA ALA A 561 25.99 -16.83 22.80
C ALA A 561 25.44 -17.16 21.40
N PHE A 562 25.80 -18.32 20.84
CA PHE A 562 25.30 -18.79 19.55
C PHE A 562 23.79 -19.08 19.58
N GLU A 563 23.29 -19.75 20.63
CA GLU A 563 21.84 -19.96 20.82
C GLU A 563 21.08 -18.64 20.94
N LYS A 564 21.61 -17.66 21.69
CA LYS A 564 21.01 -16.32 21.79
C LYS A 564 20.98 -15.60 20.44
N ALA A 565 22.03 -15.72 19.64
CA ALA A 565 22.08 -15.16 18.29
C ALA A 565 21.04 -15.82 17.36
N GLY A 566 20.88 -17.15 17.44
CA GLY A 566 19.85 -17.89 16.70
C GLY A 566 18.43 -17.46 17.06
N LEU A 567 18.12 -17.29 18.35
CA LEU A 567 16.82 -16.76 18.79
C LEU A 567 16.56 -15.32 18.31
N ALA A 568 17.58 -14.47 18.33
CA ALA A 568 17.47 -13.11 17.80
C ALA A 568 17.21 -13.10 16.29
N PHE A 569 17.85 -14.00 15.54
CA PHE A 569 17.64 -14.16 14.10
C PHE A 569 16.20 -14.60 13.79
N ASN A 570 15.69 -15.64 14.47
CA ASN A 570 14.31 -16.11 14.30
C ASN A 570 13.27 -15.01 14.61
N LYS A 571 13.56 -14.15 15.61
CA LYS A 571 12.71 -13.01 15.95
C LYS A 571 12.77 -11.89 14.90
N ALA A 572 13.94 -11.65 14.31
CA ALA A 572 14.07 -10.71 13.20
C ALA A 572 13.32 -11.20 11.95
N GLU A 573 13.37 -12.50 11.68
CA GLU A 573 12.66 -13.12 10.56
C GLU A 573 11.13 -13.07 10.76
N SER A 574 10.63 -13.31 11.97
CA SER A 574 9.19 -13.18 12.26
C SER A 574 8.70 -11.74 12.16
N LEU A 575 9.48 -10.76 12.59
CA LEU A 575 9.20 -9.33 12.37
C LEU A 575 9.24 -8.97 10.88
N GLY A 576 10.16 -9.57 10.11
CA GLY A 576 10.23 -9.42 8.66
C GLY A 576 8.96 -9.91 7.97
N ARG A 577 8.44 -11.08 8.36
CA ARG A 577 7.15 -11.61 7.87
C ARG A 577 5.98 -10.69 8.23
N GLY A 578 5.91 -10.22 9.47
CA GLY A 578 4.86 -9.30 9.91
C GLY A 578 4.87 -7.96 9.17
N LEU A 579 6.05 -7.42 8.85
CA LEU A 579 6.18 -6.21 8.02
C LEU A 579 5.74 -6.44 6.57
N GLU A 580 5.96 -7.63 6.02
CA GLU A 580 5.51 -7.97 4.67
C GLU A 580 3.99 -8.10 4.62
N GLU A 581 3.37 -8.78 5.59
CA GLU A 581 1.91 -8.85 5.75
C GLU A 581 1.29 -7.45 5.90
N PHE A 582 1.88 -6.59 6.73
CA PHE A 582 1.46 -5.21 6.87
C PHE A 582 1.59 -4.43 5.56
N ARG A 583 2.66 -4.66 4.79
CA ARG A 583 2.84 -4.03 3.48
C ARG A 583 1.76 -4.45 2.48
N VAL A 584 1.40 -5.73 2.46
CA VAL A 584 0.30 -6.26 1.62
C VAL A 584 -1.02 -5.62 2.04
N TYR A 585 -1.30 -5.54 3.34
CA TYR A 585 -2.49 -4.89 3.88
C TYR A 585 -2.59 -3.41 3.46
N VAL A 586 -1.50 -2.64 3.58
CA VAL A 586 -1.47 -1.22 3.15
C VAL A 586 -1.69 -1.11 1.64
N HIS A 587 -1.10 -1.99 0.84
CA HIS A 587 -1.29 -1.98 -0.61
C HIS A 587 -2.75 -2.30 -1.01
N ASP A 588 -3.39 -3.25 -0.33
CA ASP A 588 -4.80 -3.57 -0.54
C ASP A 588 -5.72 -2.43 -0.10
N ALA A 589 -5.40 -1.75 1.01
CA ALA A 589 -6.14 -0.57 1.45
C ALA A 589 -6.03 0.58 0.44
N VAL A 590 -4.84 0.84 -0.11
CA VAL A 590 -4.65 1.84 -1.18
C VAL A 590 -5.40 1.45 -2.45
N ARG A 591 -5.41 0.16 -2.82
CA ARG A 591 -6.18 -0.31 -3.99
C ARG A 591 -7.67 -0.02 -3.82
N ARG A 592 -8.25 -0.39 -2.67
CA ARG A 592 -9.67 -0.11 -2.36
C ARG A 592 -9.98 1.38 -2.33
N HIS A 593 -9.05 2.21 -1.85
CA HIS A 593 -9.22 3.66 -1.86
C HIS A 593 -9.31 4.20 -3.30
N ASN A 594 -8.42 3.74 -4.19
CA ASN A 594 -8.46 4.13 -5.60
C ASN A 594 -9.75 3.63 -6.29
N GLU A 595 -10.21 2.42 -5.99
CA GLU A 595 -11.49 1.90 -6.49
C GLU A 595 -12.67 2.78 -6.05
N LEU A 596 -12.72 3.16 -4.77
CA LEU A 596 -13.73 4.09 -4.25
C LEU A 596 -13.66 5.47 -4.92
N GLU A 597 -12.45 5.98 -5.17
CA GLU A 597 -12.25 7.25 -5.88
C GLU A 597 -12.77 7.18 -7.32
N THR A 598 -12.52 6.07 -8.03
CA THR A 598 -13.06 5.87 -9.37
C THR A 598 -14.59 5.78 -9.39
N MET A 599 -15.21 5.11 -8.41
CA MET A 599 -16.67 5.06 -8.29
C MET A 599 -17.26 6.43 -7.97
N LEU A 600 -16.61 7.22 -7.10
CA LEU A 600 -17.01 8.60 -6.81
C LEU A 600 -16.94 9.48 -8.06
N GLN A 601 -15.89 9.32 -8.88
CA GLN A 601 -15.75 10.04 -10.13
C GLN A 601 -16.86 9.68 -11.12
N GLN A 602 -17.17 8.39 -11.27
CA GLN A 602 -18.30 7.91 -12.09
C GLN A 602 -19.65 8.46 -11.61
N HIS A 603 -19.89 8.50 -10.30
CA HIS A 603 -21.11 9.10 -9.75
C HIS A 603 -21.19 10.60 -10.00
N ASN A 604 -20.07 11.33 -9.90
CA ASN A 604 -20.02 12.75 -10.23
C ASN A 604 -20.30 13.01 -11.72
N GLU A 605 -19.75 12.19 -12.62
CA GLU A 605 -20.05 12.26 -14.05
C GLU A 605 -21.53 11.97 -14.35
N SER A 606 -22.10 10.96 -13.68
CA SER A 606 -23.52 10.62 -13.77
C SER A 606 -24.42 11.77 -13.27
N LEU A 607 -24.09 12.38 -12.13
CA LEU A 607 -24.78 13.57 -11.60
C LEU A 607 -24.65 14.77 -12.55
N GLY A 608 -23.49 14.96 -13.15
CA GLY A 608 -23.28 15.97 -14.20
C GLY A 608 -24.20 15.73 -15.41
N SER A 609 -24.28 14.49 -15.89
CA SER A 609 -25.17 14.12 -17.00
C SER A 609 -26.65 14.32 -16.64
N PHE A 610 -27.04 14.03 -15.40
CA PHE A 610 -28.40 14.22 -14.91
C PHE A 610 -28.75 15.71 -14.80
N SER A 611 -27.84 16.53 -14.26
CA SER A 611 -27.98 17.99 -14.21
C SER A 611 -28.16 18.58 -15.61
N ASN A 612 -27.37 18.14 -16.59
CA ASN A 612 -27.50 18.58 -17.98
C ASN A 612 -28.86 18.20 -18.59
N ARG A 613 -29.36 16.99 -18.28
CA ARG A 613 -30.70 16.55 -18.70
C ARG A 613 -31.82 17.39 -18.07
N LEU A 614 -31.72 17.70 -16.79
CA LEU A 614 -32.67 18.60 -16.12
C LEU A 614 -32.65 20.01 -16.73
N GLN A 615 -31.48 20.52 -17.05
CA GLN A 615 -31.35 21.82 -17.72
C GLN A 615 -31.96 21.81 -19.13
N ALA A 616 -31.78 20.72 -19.88
CA ALA A 616 -32.41 20.56 -21.19
C ALA A 616 -33.95 20.50 -21.08
N LEU A 617 -34.48 19.75 -20.11
CA LEU A 617 -35.91 19.66 -19.82
C LEU A 617 -36.50 21.01 -19.39
N ALA A 618 -35.78 21.78 -18.57
CA ALA A 618 -36.18 23.13 -18.20
C ALA A 618 -36.28 24.04 -19.43
N GLY A 619 -35.28 23.99 -20.32
CA GLY A 619 -35.31 24.74 -21.58
C GLY A 619 -36.43 24.30 -22.54
N GLU A 620 -36.79 23.02 -22.55
CA GLU A 620 -37.93 22.51 -23.32
C GLU A 620 -39.27 22.98 -22.73
N HIS A 621 -39.42 22.94 -21.41
CA HIS A 621 -40.59 23.47 -20.71
C HIS A 621 -40.79 24.97 -21.01
N ASP A 622 -39.73 25.78 -20.98
CA ASP A 622 -39.81 27.21 -21.29
C ASP A 622 -40.27 27.46 -22.74
N ARG A 623 -39.77 26.67 -23.70
CA ARG A 623 -40.22 26.74 -25.11
C ARG A 623 -41.69 26.36 -25.25
N ASN A 624 -42.11 25.27 -24.60
CA ASN A 624 -43.51 24.83 -24.62
C ASN A 624 -44.43 25.88 -23.98
N GLN A 625 -43.99 26.53 -22.90
CA GLN A 625 -44.71 27.62 -22.26
C GLN A 625 -44.82 28.84 -23.18
N GLU A 626 -43.75 29.19 -23.90
CA GLU A 626 -43.76 30.26 -24.90
C GLU A 626 -44.72 29.93 -26.07
N GLU A 627 -44.73 28.69 -26.55
CA GLU A 627 -45.65 28.23 -27.59
C GLU A 627 -47.11 28.35 -27.14
N VAL A 628 -47.45 27.87 -25.95
CA VAL A 628 -48.81 27.99 -25.37
C VAL A 628 -49.18 29.46 -25.21
N ALA A 629 -48.27 30.32 -24.74
CA ALA A 629 -48.51 31.76 -24.64
C ALA A 629 -48.76 32.41 -26.01
N LEU A 630 -48.04 31.98 -27.05
CA LEU A 630 -48.26 32.40 -28.44
C LEU A 630 -49.63 31.96 -28.96
N GLN A 631 -50.00 30.69 -28.75
CA GLN A 631 -51.30 30.15 -29.13
C GLN A 631 -52.45 30.90 -28.44
N LEU A 632 -52.32 31.17 -27.13
CA LEU A 632 -53.30 31.97 -26.38
C LEU A 632 -53.40 33.40 -26.93
N ARG A 633 -52.28 34.03 -27.28
CA ARG A 633 -52.27 35.38 -27.90
C ARG A 633 -52.98 35.37 -29.26
N VAL A 634 -52.73 34.36 -30.09
CA VAL A 634 -53.41 34.20 -31.39
C VAL A 634 -54.91 33.96 -31.20
N MET A 635 -55.30 33.08 -30.29
CA MET A 635 -56.71 32.80 -29.99
C MET A 635 -57.43 34.05 -29.46
N ASN A 636 -56.79 34.80 -28.57
CA ASN A 636 -57.35 36.06 -28.04
C ASN A 636 -57.47 37.13 -29.13
N ALA A 637 -56.47 37.26 -30.01
CA ALA A 637 -56.55 38.11 -31.18
C ALA A 637 -57.72 37.69 -32.10
N TRP A 638 -57.89 36.39 -32.34
CA TRP A 638 -59.01 35.87 -33.12
C TRP A 638 -60.36 36.18 -32.47
N GLN A 639 -60.52 35.94 -31.16
CA GLN A 639 -61.73 36.31 -30.41
C GLN A 639 -62.02 37.81 -30.46
N SER A 640 -61.00 38.67 -30.38
CA SER A 640 -61.16 40.13 -30.48
C SER A 640 -61.57 40.59 -31.89
N ASN A 641 -61.12 39.89 -32.93
CA ASN A 641 -61.48 40.16 -34.32
C ASN A 641 -62.83 39.54 -34.70
N PHE A 642 -63.21 38.42 -34.09
CA PHE A 642 -64.55 37.79 -34.18
C PHE A 642 -65.57 38.46 -33.26
N THR A 643 -65.36 39.72 -32.88
CA THR A 643 -66.46 40.46 -32.28
C THR A 643 -67.58 40.52 -33.31
N THR A 644 -68.79 40.12 -32.93
CA THR A 644 -69.96 40.26 -33.82
C THR A 644 -70.30 41.72 -34.06
N LYS A 645 -69.66 42.68 -33.39
CA LYS A 645 -69.93 44.12 -33.51
C LYS A 645 -69.80 44.68 -34.93
N PRO A 646 -68.72 44.43 -35.72
CA PRO A 646 -68.61 44.90 -37.10
C PRO A 646 -69.61 44.18 -37.99
N LEU A 647 -69.80 42.87 -37.84
CA LEU A 647 -70.80 42.10 -38.59
C LEU A 647 -72.22 42.60 -38.30
N TYR A 648 -72.55 42.89 -37.04
CA TYR A 648 -73.84 43.43 -36.63
C TYR A 648 -74.01 44.84 -37.16
N LYS A 649 -72.95 45.65 -37.15
CA LYS A 649 -72.95 46.98 -37.77
C LYS A 649 -73.20 46.87 -39.27
N ASP A 650 -72.51 45.97 -39.98
CA ASP A 650 -72.66 45.77 -41.43
C ASP A 650 -74.04 45.20 -41.78
N ILE A 651 -74.58 44.27 -40.98
CA ILE A 651 -75.94 43.74 -41.14
C ILE A 651 -76.96 44.85 -40.90
N VAL A 652 -76.83 45.62 -39.82
CA VAL A 652 -77.74 46.75 -39.52
C VAL A 652 -77.63 47.83 -40.59
N GLU A 653 -76.43 48.16 -41.04
CA GLU A 653 -76.18 49.14 -42.10
C GLU A 653 -76.71 48.66 -43.46
N HIS A 654 -76.55 47.37 -43.78
CA HIS A 654 -77.12 46.75 -44.96
C HIS A 654 -78.65 46.74 -44.90
N ILE A 655 -79.25 46.29 -43.80
CA ILE A 655 -80.70 46.35 -43.57
C ILE A 655 -81.18 47.80 -43.70
N THR A 656 -80.46 48.78 -43.15
CA THR A 656 -80.82 50.20 -43.25
C THR A 656 -80.71 50.72 -44.69
N ARG A 657 -79.74 50.23 -45.48
CA ARG A 657 -79.58 50.58 -46.90
C ARG A 657 -80.60 49.89 -47.82
N THR A 658 -80.94 48.63 -47.55
CA THR A 658 -81.79 47.80 -48.42
C THR A 658 -83.26 47.82 -48.02
N LEU A 659 -83.57 48.19 -46.77
CA LEU A 659 -84.90 48.68 -46.44
C LEU A 659 -85.20 49.80 -47.41
N PRO A 660 -86.27 49.71 -48.20
CA PRO A 660 -86.63 50.77 -49.11
C PRO A 660 -86.74 52.03 -48.26
N ASN A 661 -85.95 53.06 -48.58
CA ASN A 661 -86.22 54.42 -48.07
C ASN A 661 -87.68 54.82 -48.32
N GLY A 662 -88.35 54.10 -49.22
CA GLY A 662 -89.79 54.05 -49.40
C GLY A 662 -90.61 53.71 -48.16
N VAL A 663 -90.24 52.80 -47.25
CA VAL A 663 -91.12 52.44 -46.10
C VAL A 663 -91.22 53.59 -45.10
N ILE A 664 -90.10 54.20 -44.71
CA ILE A 664 -90.11 55.38 -43.81
C ILE A 664 -90.79 56.57 -44.52
N LYS A 665 -90.54 56.77 -45.82
CA LYS A 665 -91.24 57.79 -46.62
C LYS A 665 -92.74 57.49 -46.78
N GLN A 666 -93.14 56.24 -46.93
CA GLN A 666 -94.53 55.80 -47.05
C GLN A 666 -95.26 55.97 -45.73
N VAL A 667 -94.63 55.64 -44.60
CA VAL A 667 -95.16 55.91 -43.26
C VAL A 667 -95.28 57.41 -43.01
N ALA A 668 -94.29 58.21 -43.41
CA ALA A 668 -94.37 59.67 -43.32
C ALA A 668 -95.51 60.24 -44.20
N VAL A 669 -95.68 59.73 -45.43
CA VAL A 669 -96.79 60.12 -46.32
C VAL A 669 -98.15 59.69 -45.75
N LEU A 670 -98.25 58.47 -45.19
CA LEU A 670 -99.46 57.98 -44.54
C LEU A 670 -99.80 58.82 -43.30
N ASN A 671 -98.82 59.18 -42.47
CA ASN A 671 -99.02 60.06 -41.32
C ASN A 671 -99.47 61.47 -41.75
N SER A 672 -98.88 62.03 -42.81
CA SER A 672 -99.33 63.31 -43.36
C SER A 672 -100.77 63.23 -43.87
N ARG A 673 -101.15 62.14 -44.56
CA ARG A 673 -102.54 61.91 -45.00
C ARG A 673 -103.49 61.71 -43.83
N LEU A 674 -103.07 60.98 -42.79
CA LEU A 674 -103.85 60.77 -41.58
C LEU A 674 -104.09 62.11 -40.85
N GLY A 675 -103.06 62.95 -40.73
CA GLY A 675 -103.18 64.29 -40.14
C GLY A 675 -104.04 65.24 -40.97
N GLU A 676 -104.07 65.10 -42.30
CA GLU A 676 -105.01 65.82 -43.16
C GLU A 676 -106.45 65.35 -42.94
N LEU A 677 -106.67 64.04 -42.85
CA LEU A 677 -107.98 63.46 -42.54
C LEU A 677 -108.46 63.85 -41.14
N GLU A 678 -107.59 63.83 -40.13
CA GLU A 678 -107.93 64.31 -38.78
C GLU A 678 -108.30 65.80 -38.78
N ARG A 679 -107.62 66.64 -39.59
CA ARG A 679 -108.00 68.04 -39.77
C ARG A 679 -109.33 68.20 -40.50
N GLN A 680 -109.62 67.37 -41.51
CA GLN A 680 -110.91 67.38 -42.20
C GLN A 680 -112.06 66.92 -41.29
N VAL A 681 -111.83 65.89 -40.45
CA VAL A 681 -112.81 65.41 -39.48
C VAL A 681 -113.04 66.45 -38.37
N LYS A 682 -111.98 67.09 -37.88
CA LYS A 682 -112.11 68.17 -36.87
C LYS A 682 -112.67 69.48 -37.45
N GLY A 683 -112.49 69.73 -38.75
CA GLY A 683 -113.03 70.91 -39.43
C GLY A 683 -114.43 70.73 -40.02
N GLY A 684 -114.92 69.48 -40.16
CA GLY A 684 -116.21 69.14 -40.74
C GLY A 684 -117.41 69.28 -39.81
N ASP A 685 -117.19 69.58 -38.52
CA ASP A 685 -118.25 69.70 -37.52
C ASP A 685 -118.85 71.12 -37.42
N GLU A 686 -118.38 72.07 -38.24
CA GLU A 686 -118.97 73.41 -38.35
C GLU A 686 -119.39 73.70 -39.80
N SER A 687 -120.60 73.26 -40.22
CA SER A 687 -121.49 74.00 -41.15
C SER A 687 -122.63 73.21 -41.82
N VAL A 688 -123.18 72.12 -41.24
CA VAL A 688 -124.49 71.60 -41.69
C VAL A 688 -125.64 72.41 -41.08
N LYS A 689 -125.91 73.60 -41.63
CA LYS A 689 -127.16 74.34 -41.41
C LYS A 689 -128.15 74.08 -42.57
N ARG A 690 -129.12 73.20 -42.27
CA ARG A 690 -130.53 73.16 -42.70
C ARG A 690 -130.99 74.12 -43.82
N ARG A 691 -131.59 73.55 -44.87
CA ARG A 691 -132.83 73.95 -45.60
C ARG A 691 -133.31 72.66 -46.29
N ARG A 692 -134.44 71.99 -46.03
CA ARG A 692 -135.86 72.30 -45.76
C ARG A 692 -136.55 73.14 -46.85
N VAL A 693 -137.66 72.55 -47.35
CA VAL A 693 -138.78 73.12 -48.14
C VAL A 693 -138.51 73.11 -49.66
N GLN A 694 -139.35 72.57 -50.55
CA GLN A 694 -140.72 71.99 -50.49
C GLN A 694 -140.89 71.01 -51.65
#